data_AF-F0ZVI8-F1
#
_entry.id   AF-F0ZVI8-F1
#
_cell.length_a   1.000
_cell.length_b   1.000
_cell.length_c   1.000
_cell.angle_alpha   90.00
_cell.angle_beta   90.00
_cell.angle_gamma   90.00
#
_symmetry.space_group_name_H-M   'P 1'
#
loop_
_entity.id
_entity.type
_entity.pdbx_description
1 polymer ?
#
loop_
_entity_poly.entity_id
_entity_poly.type
_entity_poly.pdbx_seq_one_letter_code
_entity_poly.pdbx_strand_id
1 'polypeptide(L)'
;MDEVLEMIADAVSSLVIAITDSEEKNTLFGDMVPGVELIQQAVNGMAEAAEETLTLIDDEFKYQLEGTSKKLKNSAGQLYVHAVRAREDPWNRTPQKDAIKAAKEILQNVVLLVLIEEQSNIKVLVNIAKKAAEGVKRIDEIENIKQLEIMVGDVNQLQGELVKRSQRRSEGSHNPELRSKLEDIATMVNILSEQHQASARQVCGNPRDEVLKSKRSELSSKLLGSIDDLIYTIKLIFETNTKFVDLAFKWKPIRTMAEDEVNRAGAALVDNLRTLPKQIEMGNGAAAAREIVNNANLQISNAIIVANRCQDPVKKKMLLKQIEDLKKLTPQLIQAMKPVLENPNDEAAKRHLDNVIFATQKASEALTTAVVSNPAEIVAASGVSLARELDSLEEAIAAGDKKRAEVLLSHIPTAIDKHIELANALLESVTDPGQRHQIKTAIAKLETLKPKIISNARKAIDNPNDHEARKQLSSDIKEAKSAIGQISQPYEIVSALNTKIHNDLDNLLKCIDEGGPEMQYKGVQYAKDIANHIKKQIEAAEQYAQTITDPERKRQVLEAIENLKKLTPQLLESIKACLADPNDKEARRRLEDVISRVKEASSTLAQVIQPTSDELKEEKRKRNEELARVEAEEKARIRAAAHAAELAKMEAEEKKRIAAAEEEKRRLAAEEEERKRAPKFNIPEGPVNKAVYVAAEEVKDALQSKVRDGTPLGILVQLSDEIAQQMALISSFAAQGDVKGMIMAARKIADTIKQVQQQAKHIADNCSDARLKQNVLTYCDCGGNFSTQLKILCAVKSNDFNDPTAEEQLVTCARGLSNSVINLVKSSEAANIKKIKK
;
A
#
# COMPACT_ATOMS: atom_id res chain seq x y z
N MET A 1 -8.23 14.17 20.11
CA MET A 1 -7.17 14.28 19.08
C MET A 1 -7.12 15.71 18.55
N ASP A 2 -8.20 16.17 17.91
CA ASP A 2 -8.23 17.48 17.24
C ASP A 2 -7.99 18.67 18.17
N GLU A 3 -8.56 18.68 19.38
CA GLU A 3 -8.32 19.75 20.36
C GLU A 3 -6.85 19.84 20.81
N VAL A 4 -6.18 18.69 20.97
CA VAL A 4 -4.76 18.61 21.37
C VAL A 4 -3.85 19.03 20.22
N LEU A 5 -4.15 18.56 19.00
CA LEU A 5 -3.40 18.95 17.80
C LEU A 5 -3.56 20.43 17.48
N GLU A 6 -4.76 20.98 17.63
CA GLU A 6 -5.03 22.40 17.40
C GLU A 6 -4.29 23.27 18.41
N MET A 7 -4.36 22.93 19.71
CA MET A 7 -3.64 23.65 20.77
C MET A 7 -2.13 23.65 20.53
N ILE A 8 -1.55 22.49 20.19
CA ILE A 8 -0.11 22.38 19.93
C ILE A 8 0.25 23.12 18.63
N ALA A 9 -0.52 22.98 17.55
CA ALA A 9 -0.26 23.66 16.29
C ALA A 9 -0.37 25.19 16.41
N ASP A 10 -1.30 25.70 17.20
CA ASP A 10 -1.44 27.13 17.46
C ASP A 10 -0.28 27.67 18.29
N ALA A 11 0.20 26.91 19.27
CA ALA A 11 1.40 27.25 20.05
C ALA A 11 2.66 27.28 19.17
N VAL A 12 2.88 26.25 18.34
CA VAL A 12 4.01 26.19 17.39
C VAL A 12 3.93 27.30 16.35
N SER A 13 2.75 27.58 15.80
CA SER A 13 2.53 28.68 14.86
C SER A 13 2.89 30.03 15.47
N SER A 14 2.48 30.26 16.71
CA SER A 14 2.72 31.53 17.41
C SER A 14 4.21 31.71 17.71
N LEU A 15 4.93 30.63 18.02
CA LEU A 15 6.38 30.63 18.19
C LEU A 15 7.10 31.00 16.90
N VAL A 16 6.72 30.39 15.77
CA VAL A 16 7.31 30.67 14.45
C VAL A 16 7.08 32.14 14.06
N ILE A 17 5.86 32.65 14.20
CA ILE A 17 5.53 34.05 13.89
C ILE A 17 6.37 35.01 14.73
N ALA A 18 6.48 34.78 16.04
CA ALA A 18 7.25 35.65 16.93
C ALA A 18 8.73 35.71 16.55
N ILE A 19 9.29 34.59 16.09
CA ILE A 19 10.71 34.51 15.67
C ILE A 19 10.88 35.31 14.38
N THR A 20 10.03 35.08 13.36
CA THR A 20 10.09 35.81 12.09
C THR A 20 9.87 37.32 12.27
N ASP A 21 8.93 37.73 13.13
CA ASP A 21 8.70 39.15 13.45
C ASP A 21 9.93 39.83 14.06
N SER A 22 10.64 39.11 14.94
CA SER A 22 11.86 39.62 15.56
C SER A 22 13.04 39.71 14.58
N GLU A 23 13.05 38.85 13.55
CA GLU A 23 14.05 38.86 12.46
C GLU A 23 13.79 40.03 11.51
N GLU A 24 12.55 40.19 11.03
CA GLU A 24 12.18 41.24 10.07
C GLU A 24 12.31 42.66 10.66
N LYS A 25 11.90 42.84 11.91
CA LYS A 25 11.93 44.16 12.57
C LYS A 25 13.27 44.46 13.22
N ASN A 26 14.20 43.50 13.22
CA ASN A 26 15.45 43.55 13.96
C ASN A 26 15.25 43.96 15.44
N THR A 27 14.23 43.37 16.07
CA THR A 27 13.87 43.63 17.47
C THR A 27 14.27 42.44 18.35
N LEU A 28 14.41 42.69 19.66
CA LEU A 28 14.61 41.66 20.66
C LEU A 28 13.47 40.63 20.59
N PHE A 29 13.83 39.34 20.56
CA PHE A 29 12.88 38.26 20.68
C PHE A 29 12.36 38.17 22.12
N GLY A 30 11.05 38.02 22.30
CA GLY A 30 10.39 37.97 23.61
C GLY A 30 10.67 36.67 24.37
N ASP A 31 10.47 36.66 25.69
CA ASP A 31 10.64 35.44 26.49
C ASP A 31 9.60 34.38 26.11
N MET A 32 10.05 33.27 25.53
CA MET A 32 9.21 32.13 25.14
C MET A 32 9.05 31.07 26.23
N VAL A 33 9.83 31.14 27.33
CA VAL A 33 9.85 30.11 28.39
C VAL A 33 8.45 29.84 28.96
N PRO A 34 7.61 30.84 29.31
CA PRO A 34 6.28 30.58 29.85
C PRO A 34 5.37 29.82 28.88
N GLY A 35 5.46 30.10 27.58
CA GLY A 35 4.68 29.39 26.56
C GLY A 35 5.18 27.95 26.35
N VAL A 36 6.50 27.75 26.43
CA VAL A 36 7.13 26.43 26.29
C VAL A 36 6.87 25.54 27.50
N GLU A 37 6.78 26.09 28.71
CA GLU A 37 6.41 25.34 29.92
C GLU A 37 4.99 24.74 29.80
N LEU A 38 4.04 25.49 29.25
CA LEU A 38 2.69 25.00 28.99
C LEU A 38 2.68 23.85 27.97
N ILE A 39 3.48 23.96 26.90
CA ILE A 39 3.64 22.89 25.91
C ILE A 39 4.26 21.65 26.57
N GLN A 40 5.32 21.83 27.34
CA GLN A 40 6.01 20.73 28.01
C GLN A 40 5.08 20.00 29.00
N GLN A 41 4.29 20.74 29.77
CA GLN A 41 3.32 20.16 30.70
C GLN A 41 2.25 19.33 29.96
N ALA A 42 1.68 19.87 28.88
CA ALA A 42 0.67 19.15 28.08
C ALA A 42 1.25 17.89 27.43
N VAL A 43 2.45 17.99 26.87
CA VAL A 43 3.13 16.90 26.17
C VAL A 43 3.53 15.78 27.13
N ASN A 44 4.08 16.12 28.31
CA ASN A 44 4.44 15.13 29.31
C ASN A 44 3.22 14.40 29.86
N GLY A 45 2.14 15.13 30.18
CA GLY A 45 0.89 14.52 30.64
C GLY A 45 0.31 13.55 29.60
N MET A 46 0.42 13.87 28.30
CA MET A 46 -0.02 12.96 27.24
C MET A 46 0.88 11.72 27.11
N ALA A 47 2.20 11.88 27.23
CA ALA A 47 3.13 10.75 27.19
C ALA A 47 2.95 9.80 28.38
N GLU A 48 2.67 10.34 29.57
CA GLU A 48 2.33 9.57 30.77
C GLU A 48 1.00 8.83 30.59
N ALA A 49 -0.04 9.51 30.10
CA ALA A 49 -1.33 8.88 29.81
C ALA A 49 -1.18 7.72 28.80
N ALA A 50 -0.35 7.87 27.77
CA ALA A 50 -0.07 6.78 26.83
C ALA A 50 0.72 5.61 27.46
N GLU A 51 1.61 5.89 28.41
CA GLU A 51 2.30 4.83 29.16
C GLU A 51 1.32 4.04 30.05
N GLU A 52 0.30 4.71 30.62
CA GLU A 52 -0.76 4.04 31.39
C GLU A 52 -1.63 3.11 30.53
N THR A 53 -1.81 3.40 29.24
CA THR A 53 -2.62 2.57 28.32
C THR A 53 -1.87 1.35 27.77
N LEU A 54 -0.58 1.16 28.09
CA LEU A 54 0.23 0.01 27.66
C LEU A 54 -0.41 -1.34 27.94
N THR A 55 -1.22 -1.46 28.99
CA THR A 55 -1.92 -2.72 29.35
C THR A 55 -3.16 -2.99 28.51
N LEU A 56 -3.70 -1.98 27.83
CA LEU A 56 -4.96 -2.04 27.09
C LEU A 56 -4.76 -2.20 25.58
N ILE A 57 -3.53 -1.99 25.09
CA ILE A 57 -3.14 -2.08 23.69
C ILE A 57 -2.62 -3.48 23.30
N ASP A 58 -2.72 -3.80 22.01
CA ASP A 58 -2.20 -5.02 21.42
C ASP A 58 -0.66 -5.09 21.53
N ASP A 59 -0.13 -6.29 21.82
CA ASP A 59 1.29 -6.51 22.16
C ASP A 59 2.26 -6.00 21.09
N GLU A 60 1.87 -6.05 19.81
CA GLU A 60 2.68 -5.58 18.68
C GLU A 60 3.01 -4.08 18.76
N PHE A 61 2.13 -3.28 19.36
CA PHE A 61 2.27 -1.82 19.41
C PHE A 61 2.97 -1.32 20.67
N LYS A 62 3.15 -2.16 21.70
CA LYS A 62 3.68 -1.74 23.01
C LYS A 62 5.06 -1.10 22.91
N TYR A 63 5.99 -1.76 22.21
CA TYR A 63 7.35 -1.26 22.04
C TYR A 63 7.38 0.09 21.31
N GLN A 64 6.50 0.27 20.31
CA GLN A 64 6.44 1.49 19.52
C GLN A 64 5.79 2.64 20.29
N LEU A 65 4.73 2.36 21.05
CA LEU A 65 4.09 3.35 21.93
C LEU A 65 5.10 3.86 22.96
N GLU A 66 5.79 2.95 23.65
CA GLU A 66 6.82 3.29 24.65
C GLU A 66 7.98 4.09 24.03
N GLY A 67 8.47 3.66 22.87
CA GLY A 67 9.53 4.35 22.14
C GLY A 67 9.11 5.77 21.72
N THR A 68 7.85 5.96 21.32
CA THR A 68 7.31 7.25 20.90
C THR A 68 7.08 8.17 22.10
N SER A 69 6.54 7.67 23.21
CA SER A 69 6.40 8.43 24.47
C SER A 69 7.75 8.96 24.98
N LYS A 70 8.81 8.14 24.93
CA LYS A 70 10.17 8.58 25.30
C LYS A 70 10.71 9.67 24.38
N LYS A 71 10.57 9.52 23.07
CA LYS A 71 10.97 10.55 22.09
C LYS A 71 10.22 11.86 22.32
N LEU A 72 8.94 11.77 22.63
CA LEU A 72 8.08 12.92 22.88
C LEU A 72 8.52 13.70 24.12
N LYS A 73 8.75 13.01 25.26
CA LYS A 73 9.32 13.61 26.48
C LYS A 73 10.68 14.26 26.23
N ASN A 74 11.56 13.60 25.48
CA ASN A 74 12.87 14.14 25.12
C ASN A 74 12.76 15.42 24.27
N SER A 75 11.86 15.44 23.28
CA SER A 75 11.64 16.60 22.41
C SER A 75 11.10 17.80 23.21
N ALA A 76 10.19 17.56 24.16
CA ALA A 76 9.68 18.58 25.07
C ALA A 76 10.77 19.13 26.02
N GLY A 77 11.68 18.27 26.49
CA GLY A 77 12.86 18.69 27.25
C GLY A 77 13.80 19.57 26.44
N GLN A 78 14.10 19.17 25.20
CA GLN A 78 14.94 19.96 24.29
C GLN A 78 14.33 21.33 23.98
N LEU A 79 13.02 21.39 23.71
CA LEU A 79 12.32 22.65 23.47
C LEU A 79 12.52 23.64 24.63
N TYR A 80 12.39 23.18 25.88
CA TYR A 80 12.62 24.00 27.07
C TYR A 80 14.07 24.49 27.18
N VAL A 81 15.04 23.61 26.96
CA VAL A 81 16.47 23.98 26.98
C VAL A 81 16.77 25.06 25.92
N HIS A 82 16.22 24.91 24.71
CA HIS A 82 16.39 25.89 23.65
C HIS A 82 15.70 27.23 23.97
N ALA A 83 14.54 27.19 24.62
CA ALA A 83 13.83 28.37 25.09
C ALA A 83 14.62 29.16 26.15
N VAL A 84 15.20 28.47 27.13
CA VAL A 84 16.06 29.10 28.16
C VAL A 84 17.29 29.73 27.51
N ARG A 85 17.96 29.01 26.59
CA ARG A 85 19.10 29.55 25.85
C ARG A 85 18.74 30.77 25.00
N ALA A 86 17.55 30.78 24.39
CA ALA A 86 17.05 31.94 23.64
C ALA A 86 16.76 33.15 24.55
N ARG A 87 16.38 32.91 25.81
CA ARG A 87 16.19 33.97 26.81
C ARG A 87 17.52 34.54 27.31
N GLU A 88 18.52 33.69 27.51
CA GLU A 88 19.86 34.10 27.97
C GLU A 88 20.61 34.93 26.91
N ASP A 89 20.41 34.61 25.63
CA ASP A 89 21.00 35.35 24.50
C ASP A 89 19.95 35.66 23.43
N PRO A 90 19.13 36.73 23.62
CA PRO A 90 18.01 37.06 22.74
C PRO A 90 18.40 37.45 21.30
N TRP A 91 19.67 37.83 21.09
CA TRP A 91 20.19 38.19 19.77
C TRP A 91 20.68 36.98 18.98
N ASN A 92 20.96 35.86 19.65
CA ASN A 92 21.39 34.62 19.02
C ASN A 92 20.19 33.85 18.47
N ARG A 93 20.21 33.66 17.15
CA ARG A 93 19.12 33.02 16.40
C ARG A 93 19.19 31.49 16.43
N THR A 94 20.31 30.91 16.86
CA THR A 94 20.51 29.45 16.86
C THR A 94 19.54 28.75 17.83
N PRO A 95 19.43 29.16 19.12
CA PRO A 95 18.48 28.56 20.04
C PRO A 95 17.02 28.72 19.59
N GLN A 96 16.67 29.82 18.92
CA GLN A 96 15.33 30.07 18.39
C GLN A 96 14.99 29.08 17.26
N LYS A 97 15.93 28.81 16.36
CA LYS A 97 15.77 27.81 15.29
C LYS A 97 15.74 26.37 15.81
N ASP A 98 16.55 26.06 16.82
CA ASP A 98 16.55 24.75 17.48
C ASP A 98 15.22 24.51 18.22
N ALA A 99 14.65 25.54 18.87
CA ALA A 99 13.33 25.48 19.49
C ALA A 99 12.23 25.15 18.45
N ILE A 100 12.28 25.75 17.26
CA ILE A 100 11.35 25.41 16.16
C ILE A 100 11.48 23.93 15.78
N LYS A 101 12.70 23.40 15.69
CA LYS A 101 12.93 22.00 15.32
C LYS A 101 12.35 21.06 16.39
N ALA A 102 12.62 21.31 17.66
CA ALA A 102 12.06 20.53 18.76
C ALA A 102 10.53 20.60 18.79
N ALA A 103 9.94 21.77 18.55
CA ALA A 103 8.48 21.94 18.45
C ALA A 103 7.84 21.14 17.30
N LYS A 104 8.53 21.01 16.16
CA LYS A 104 8.08 20.16 15.03
C LYS A 104 8.15 18.68 15.37
N GLU A 105 9.24 18.24 16.00
CA GLU A 105 9.40 16.85 16.45
C GLU A 105 8.32 16.47 17.48
N ILE A 106 7.94 17.40 18.38
CA ILE A 106 6.80 17.22 19.29
C ILE A 106 5.51 16.97 18.49
N LEU A 107 5.17 17.82 17.52
CA LEU A 107 3.97 17.64 16.68
C LEU A 107 3.94 16.27 15.99
N GLN A 108 5.05 15.86 15.39
CA GLN A 108 5.16 14.55 14.73
C GLN A 108 4.98 13.39 15.70
N ASN A 109 5.63 13.44 16.86
CA ASN A 109 5.55 12.39 17.86
C ASN A 109 4.18 12.32 18.55
N VAL A 110 3.50 13.46 18.74
CA VAL A 110 2.11 13.50 19.25
C VAL A 110 1.17 12.79 18.30
N VAL A 111 1.25 13.12 17.01
CA VAL A 111 0.44 12.50 15.96
C VAL A 111 0.69 10.99 15.90
N LEU A 112 1.97 10.58 15.95
CA LEU A 112 2.35 9.18 15.93
C LEU A 112 1.80 8.41 17.14
N LEU A 113 1.89 9.01 18.34
CA LEU A 113 1.42 8.38 19.57
C LEU A 113 -0.08 8.06 19.51
N VAL A 114 -0.88 9.04 19.08
CA VAL A 114 -2.33 8.86 18.96
C VAL A 114 -2.67 7.84 17.87
N LEU A 115 -1.94 7.81 16.75
CA LEU A 115 -2.14 6.81 15.71
C LEU A 115 -1.87 5.38 16.16
N ILE A 116 -0.79 5.17 16.91
CA ILE A 116 -0.42 3.85 17.44
C ILE A 116 -1.55 3.33 18.34
N GLU A 117 -2.06 4.19 19.22
CA GLU A 117 -3.16 3.86 20.11
C GLU A 117 -4.46 3.57 19.36
N GLU A 118 -4.80 4.39 18.36
CA GLU A 118 -5.94 4.20 17.46
C GLU A 118 -5.89 2.84 16.72
N GLN A 119 -4.75 2.54 16.09
CA GLN A 119 -4.55 1.29 15.35
C GLN A 119 -4.65 0.06 16.24
N SER A 120 -4.00 0.12 17.40
CA SER A 120 -4.08 -0.93 18.41
C SER A 120 -5.52 -1.16 18.87
N ASN A 121 -6.24 -0.09 19.23
CA ASN A 121 -7.62 -0.17 19.72
C ASN A 121 -8.54 -0.85 18.69
N ILE A 122 -8.38 -0.53 17.40
CA ILE A 122 -9.14 -1.19 16.32
C ILE A 122 -8.76 -2.65 16.17
N LYS A 123 -7.47 -2.97 16.23
CA LYS A 123 -7.00 -4.35 16.11
C LYS A 123 -7.57 -5.20 17.25
N VAL A 124 -7.51 -4.72 18.50
CA VAL A 124 -8.10 -5.41 19.64
C VAL A 124 -9.60 -5.59 19.45
N LEU A 125 -10.30 -4.55 19.01
CA LEU A 125 -11.75 -4.57 18.83
C LEU A 125 -12.18 -5.55 17.72
N VAL A 126 -11.47 -5.59 16.60
CA VAL A 126 -11.71 -6.56 15.53
C VAL A 126 -11.32 -7.98 15.93
N ASN A 127 -10.27 -8.16 16.74
CA ASN A 127 -9.91 -9.47 17.29
C ASN A 127 -11.01 -10.00 18.22
N ILE A 128 -11.62 -9.15 19.06
CA ILE A 128 -12.76 -9.51 19.90
C ILE A 128 -13.95 -9.91 19.02
N ALA A 129 -14.27 -9.13 17.98
CA ALA A 129 -15.34 -9.42 17.04
C ALA A 129 -15.17 -10.78 16.34
N LYS A 130 -13.95 -11.09 15.89
CA LYS A 130 -13.61 -12.38 15.28
C LYS A 130 -13.75 -13.54 16.27
N LYS A 131 -13.23 -13.38 17.49
CA LYS A 131 -13.39 -14.41 18.55
C LYS A 131 -14.86 -14.64 18.89
N ALA A 132 -15.67 -13.58 18.92
CA ALA A 132 -17.12 -13.69 19.10
C ALA A 132 -17.77 -14.46 17.94
N ALA A 133 -17.41 -14.16 16.69
CA ALA A 133 -17.90 -14.87 15.50
C ALA A 133 -17.49 -16.36 15.50
N GLU A 134 -16.26 -16.69 15.87
CA GLU A 134 -15.80 -18.08 16.05
C GLU A 134 -16.57 -18.79 17.17
N GLY A 135 -16.86 -18.09 18.27
CA GLY A 135 -17.70 -18.62 19.33
C GLY A 135 -19.13 -18.91 18.88
N VAL A 136 -19.73 -18.02 18.07
CA VAL A 136 -21.05 -18.23 17.45
C VAL A 136 -21.07 -19.49 16.58
N LYS A 137 -20.04 -19.69 15.75
CA LYS A 137 -19.89 -20.92 14.93
C LYS A 137 -19.77 -22.17 15.80
N ARG A 138 -18.95 -22.11 16.86
CA ARG A 138 -18.79 -23.23 17.79
C ARG A 138 -20.07 -23.56 18.55
N ILE A 139 -20.90 -22.56 18.89
CA ILE A 139 -22.23 -22.78 19.48
C ILE A 139 -23.12 -23.63 18.56
N ASP A 140 -23.03 -23.47 17.24
CA ASP A 140 -23.83 -24.26 16.29
C ASP A 140 -23.42 -25.74 16.25
N GLU A 141 -22.18 -26.07 16.62
CA GLU A 141 -21.63 -27.43 16.63
C GLU A 141 -21.91 -28.18 17.94
N ILE A 142 -22.34 -27.48 18.99
CA ILE A 142 -22.55 -28.09 20.31
C ILE A 142 -23.96 -28.68 20.41
N GLU A 143 -24.02 -29.96 20.75
CA GLU A 143 -25.28 -30.68 21.04
C GLU A 143 -25.52 -30.88 22.54
N ASN A 144 -24.48 -30.74 23.38
CA ASN A 144 -24.55 -30.94 24.83
C ASN A 144 -24.82 -29.63 25.57
N ILE A 145 -25.90 -29.58 26.35
CA ILE A 145 -26.33 -28.37 27.07
C ILE A 145 -25.31 -27.83 28.08
N LYS A 146 -24.53 -28.71 28.74
CA LYS A 146 -23.51 -28.26 29.71
C LYS A 146 -22.33 -27.59 29.02
N GLN A 147 -21.91 -28.12 27.86
CA GLN A 147 -20.85 -27.52 27.04
C GLN A 147 -21.35 -26.22 26.39
N LEU A 148 -22.64 -26.18 26.01
CA LEU A 148 -23.27 -25.00 25.43
C LEU A 148 -23.25 -23.83 26.42
N GLU A 149 -23.67 -24.03 27.68
CA GLU A 149 -23.70 -22.93 28.66
C GLU A 149 -22.31 -22.34 28.95
N ILE A 150 -21.25 -23.16 28.92
CA ILE A 150 -19.87 -22.66 29.06
C ILE A 150 -19.52 -21.76 27.87
N MET A 151 -19.72 -22.25 26.63
CA MET A 151 -19.42 -21.49 25.41
C MET A 151 -20.27 -20.22 25.32
N VAL A 152 -21.55 -20.28 25.71
CA VAL A 152 -22.45 -19.13 25.77
C VAL A 152 -21.96 -18.08 26.77
N GLY A 153 -21.42 -18.51 27.93
CA GLY A 153 -20.76 -17.61 28.88
C GLY A 153 -19.58 -16.86 28.26
N ASP A 154 -18.68 -17.58 27.60
CA ASP A 154 -17.50 -17.00 26.94
C ASP A 154 -17.89 -16.03 25.81
N VAL A 155 -18.87 -16.41 24.99
CA VAL A 155 -19.39 -15.58 23.89
C VAL A 155 -20.07 -14.32 24.41
N ASN A 156 -20.85 -14.41 25.49
CA ASN A 156 -21.47 -13.25 26.13
C ASN A 156 -20.43 -12.26 26.67
N GLN A 157 -19.36 -12.75 27.27
CA GLN A 157 -18.27 -11.89 27.74
C GLN A 157 -17.61 -11.14 26.57
N LEU A 158 -17.30 -11.85 25.47
CA LEU A 158 -16.68 -11.26 24.29
C LEU A 158 -17.61 -10.23 23.62
N GLN A 159 -18.90 -10.52 23.50
CA GLN A 159 -19.86 -9.61 22.87
C GLN A 159 -20.17 -8.40 23.74
N GLY A 160 -20.28 -8.55 25.06
CA GLY A 160 -20.44 -7.43 25.98
C GLY A 160 -19.26 -6.45 25.89
N GLU A 161 -18.04 -6.98 25.83
CA GLU A 161 -16.84 -6.15 25.62
C GLU A 161 -16.84 -5.50 24.21
N LEU A 162 -17.26 -6.24 23.17
CA LEU A 162 -17.36 -5.73 21.81
C LEU A 162 -18.32 -4.54 21.71
N VAL A 163 -19.52 -4.66 22.28
CA VAL A 163 -20.54 -3.59 22.28
C VAL A 163 -20.01 -2.37 23.05
N LYS A 164 -19.48 -2.59 24.25
CA LYS A 164 -18.93 -1.51 25.08
C LYS A 164 -17.82 -0.74 24.39
N ARG A 165 -16.87 -1.45 23.75
CA ARG A 165 -15.78 -0.80 23.01
C ARG A 165 -16.26 -0.15 21.72
N SER A 166 -17.25 -0.73 21.03
CA SER A 166 -17.84 -0.14 19.82
C SER A 166 -18.57 1.17 20.13
N GLN A 167 -19.23 1.26 21.28
CA GLN A 167 -19.89 2.49 21.73
C GLN A 167 -18.88 3.58 22.09
N ARG A 168 -17.79 3.26 22.80
CA ARG A 168 -16.69 4.22 23.00
C ARG A 168 -16.07 4.68 21.68
N ARG A 169 -16.00 3.79 20.69
CA ARG A 169 -15.49 4.14 19.36
C ARG A 169 -16.42 5.10 18.61
N SER A 170 -17.74 4.92 18.74
CA SER A 170 -18.72 5.79 18.09
C SER A 170 -18.61 7.24 18.58
N GLU A 171 -18.30 7.44 19.87
CA GLU A 171 -18.05 8.75 20.48
C GLU A 171 -16.85 9.49 19.87
N GLY A 172 -15.84 8.76 19.38
CA GLY A 172 -14.64 9.31 18.73
C GLY A 172 -14.76 9.52 17.21
N SER A 173 -15.94 9.30 16.62
CA SER A 173 -16.18 9.53 15.18
C SER A 173 -16.62 10.97 14.91
N HIS A 174 -15.93 11.66 14.01
CA HIS A 174 -16.33 12.98 13.51
C HIS A 174 -17.48 12.90 12.49
N ASN A 175 -17.80 11.70 11.99
CA ASN A 175 -18.91 11.48 11.08
C ASN A 175 -20.16 11.00 11.87
N PRO A 176 -21.23 11.80 11.95
CA PRO A 176 -22.44 11.47 12.71
C PRO A 176 -23.22 10.29 12.10
N GLU A 177 -23.13 10.07 10.78
CA GLU A 177 -23.81 8.95 10.12
C GLU A 177 -23.12 7.63 10.47
N LEU A 178 -21.79 7.59 10.44
CA LEU A 178 -21.03 6.40 10.84
C LEU A 178 -21.16 6.10 12.33
N ARG A 179 -21.29 7.15 13.16
CA ARG A 179 -21.56 7.03 14.59
C ARG A 179 -22.89 6.33 14.84
N SER A 180 -23.98 6.86 14.29
CA SER A 180 -25.32 6.26 14.40
C SER A 180 -25.31 4.83 13.89
N LYS A 181 -24.70 4.60 12.72
CA LYS A 181 -24.61 3.27 12.11
C LYS A 181 -23.88 2.26 13.01
N LEU A 182 -22.77 2.65 13.64
CA LEU A 182 -22.03 1.77 14.54
C LEU A 182 -22.85 1.43 15.81
N GLU A 183 -23.57 2.40 16.37
CA GLU A 183 -24.45 2.21 17.52
C GLU A 183 -25.63 1.28 17.20
N ASP A 184 -26.25 1.47 16.03
CA ASP A 184 -27.36 0.64 15.54
C ASP A 184 -26.90 -0.82 15.34
N ILE A 185 -25.75 -1.02 14.70
CA ILE A 185 -25.21 -2.37 14.47
C ILE A 185 -24.80 -3.03 15.80
N ALA A 186 -24.16 -2.30 16.72
CA ALA A 186 -23.78 -2.85 18.02
C ALA A 186 -25.02 -3.32 18.81
N THR A 187 -26.11 -2.55 18.76
CA THR A 187 -27.39 -2.93 19.35
C THR A 187 -27.97 -4.18 18.68
N MET A 188 -27.91 -4.25 17.35
CA MET A 188 -28.36 -5.41 16.58
C MET A 188 -27.58 -6.69 16.90
N VAL A 189 -26.25 -6.60 17.03
CA VAL A 189 -25.40 -7.73 17.44
C VAL A 189 -25.81 -8.27 18.80
N ASN A 190 -26.12 -7.40 19.77
CA ASN A 190 -26.57 -7.84 21.09
C ASN A 190 -27.92 -8.59 21.01
N ILE A 191 -28.91 -8.01 20.30
CA ILE A 191 -30.24 -8.62 20.15
C ILE A 191 -30.16 -9.98 19.43
N LEU A 192 -29.43 -10.05 18.32
CA LEU A 192 -29.28 -11.28 17.54
C LEU A 192 -28.53 -12.36 18.31
N SER A 193 -27.58 -11.97 19.17
CA SER A 193 -26.88 -12.93 20.02
C SER A 193 -27.81 -13.58 21.05
N GLU A 194 -28.59 -12.80 21.77
CA GLU A 194 -29.56 -13.33 22.73
C GLU A 194 -30.54 -14.31 22.06
N GLN A 195 -31.01 -13.96 20.85
CA GLN A 195 -31.88 -14.82 20.04
C GLN A 195 -31.20 -16.10 19.59
N HIS A 196 -29.96 -16.02 19.10
CA HIS A 196 -29.16 -17.17 18.66
C HIS A 196 -28.91 -18.13 19.82
N GLN A 197 -28.51 -17.62 20.99
CA GLN A 197 -28.28 -18.41 22.20
C GLN A 197 -29.56 -19.11 22.68
N ALA A 198 -30.69 -18.41 22.68
CA ALA A 198 -31.98 -19.00 23.03
C ALA A 198 -32.36 -20.13 22.05
N SER A 199 -32.13 -19.93 20.76
CA SER A 199 -32.34 -20.96 19.75
C SER A 199 -31.38 -22.15 19.91
N ALA A 200 -30.13 -21.92 20.29
CA ALA A 200 -29.16 -22.98 20.55
C ALA A 200 -29.58 -23.85 21.75
N ARG A 201 -30.07 -23.24 22.83
CA ARG A 201 -30.64 -23.96 23.98
C ARG A 201 -31.84 -24.84 23.59
N GLN A 202 -32.70 -24.35 22.71
CA GLN A 202 -33.85 -25.11 22.21
C GLN A 202 -33.40 -26.33 21.38
N VAL A 203 -32.39 -26.18 20.53
CA VAL A 203 -31.82 -27.29 19.75
C VAL A 203 -31.19 -28.35 20.67
N CYS A 204 -30.44 -27.95 21.70
CA CYS A 204 -29.91 -28.91 22.69
C CYS A 204 -31.00 -29.64 23.48
N GLY A 205 -32.16 -29.00 23.68
CA GLY A 205 -33.33 -29.63 24.31
C GLY A 205 -34.04 -30.65 23.41
N ASN A 206 -33.98 -30.48 22.08
CA ASN A 206 -34.53 -31.42 21.11
C ASN A 206 -33.67 -31.54 19.84
N PRO A 207 -32.56 -32.31 19.86
CA PRO A 207 -31.58 -32.34 18.77
C PRO A 207 -32.06 -32.95 17.44
N ARG A 208 -33.25 -33.57 17.43
CA ARG A 208 -33.83 -34.21 16.22
C ARG A 208 -34.78 -33.29 15.45
N ASP A 209 -35.05 -32.08 15.95
CA ASP A 209 -35.96 -31.13 15.32
C ASP A 209 -35.22 -30.27 14.29
N GLU A 210 -35.45 -30.57 13.00
CA GLU A 210 -34.85 -29.84 11.88
C GLU A 210 -35.35 -28.39 11.76
N VAL A 211 -36.54 -28.07 12.26
CA VAL A 211 -37.07 -26.69 12.24
C VAL A 211 -36.29 -25.80 13.21
N LEU A 212 -35.97 -26.32 14.40
CA LEU A 212 -35.16 -25.61 15.39
C LEU A 212 -33.71 -25.42 14.91
N LYS A 213 -33.13 -26.43 14.24
CA LYS A 213 -31.79 -26.31 13.62
C LYS A 213 -31.77 -25.25 12.52
N SER A 214 -32.77 -25.25 11.64
CA SER A 214 -32.89 -24.24 10.58
C SER A 214 -33.00 -22.83 11.15
N LYS A 215 -33.83 -22.64 12.19
CA LYS A 215 -33.98 -21.34 12.86
C LYS A 215 -32.68 -20.87 13.53
N ARG A 216 -31.96 -21.77 14.19
CA ARG A 216 -30.63 -21.48 14.77
C ARG A 216 -29.63 -21.06 13.69
N SER A 217 -29.58 -21.81 12.58
CA SER A 217 -28.68 -21.50 11.45
C SER A 217 -28.99 -20.15 10.80
N GLU A 218 -30.26 -19.78 10.70
CA GLU A 218 -30.68 -18.47 10.18
C GLU A 218 -30.22 -17.33 11.10
N LEU A 219 -30.43 -17.48 12.41
CA LEU A 219 -30.00 -16.50 13.41
C LEU A 219 -28.47 -16.38 13.47
N SER A 220 -27.76 -17.51 13.37
CA SER A 220 -26.29 -17.55 13.28
C SER A 220 -25.81 -16.77 12.05
N SER A 221 -26.39 -17.02 10.88
CA SER A 221 -26.04 -16.30 9.65
C SER A 221 -26.29 -14.79 9.76
N LYS A 222 -27.41 -14.38 10.37
CA LYS A 222 -27.73 -12.96 10.58
C LYS A 222 -26.76 -12.30 11.56
N LEU A 223 -26.47 -12.97 12.69
CA LEU A 223 -25.54 -12.48 13.70
C LEU A 223 -24.12 -12.32 13.14
N LEU A 224 -23.63 -13.33 12.41
CA LEU A 224 -22.32 -13.26 11.75
C LEU A 224 -22.27 -12.11 10.74
N GLY A 225 -23.31 -11.91 9.94
CA GLY A 225 -23.41 -10.77 9.03
C GLY A 225 -23.38 -9.41 9.76
N SER A 226 -24.09 -9.27 10.88
CA SER A 226 -24.05 -8.04 11.69
C SER A 226 -22.68 -7.80 12.33
N ILE A 227 -21.97 -8.87 12.74
CA ILE A 227 -20.59 -8.76 13.24
C ILE A 227 -19.64 -8.31 12.11
N ASP A 228 -19.81 -8.81 10.89
CA ASP A 228 -19.03 -8.38 9.73
C ASP A 228 -19.30 -6.90 9.37
N ASP A 229 -20.57 -6.47 9.38
CA ASP A 229 -20.97 -5.08 9.18
C ASP A 229 -20.40 -4.15 10.26
N LEU A 230 -20.33 -4.62 11.51
CA LEU A 230 -19.71 -3.93 12.63
C LEU A 230 -18.22 -3.71 12.33
N ILE A 231 -17.48 -4.80 12.03
CA ILE A 231 -16.06 -4.77 11.68
C ILE A 231 -15.81 -3.80 10.52
N TYR A 232 -16.63 -3.86 9.47
CA TYR A 232 -16.54 -2.97 8.32
C TYR A 232 -16.71 -1.50 8.72
N THR A 233 -17.73 -1.20 9.53
CA THR A 233 -18.03 0.16 9.98
C THR A 233 -16.90 0.72 10.87
N ILE A 234 -16.32 -0.11 11.74
CA ILE A 234 -15.14 0.26 12.55
C ILE A 234 -13.93 0.60 11.66
N LYS A 235 -13.65 -0.24 10.65
CA LYS A 235 -12.56 -0.01 9.69
C LYS A 235 -12.79 1.29 8.89
N LEU A 236 -14.04 1.61 8.56
CA LEU A 236 -14.41 2.81 7.83
C LEU A 236 -14.29 4.10 8.68
N ILE A 237 -14.68 4.04 9.95
CA ILE A 237 -14.48 5.16 10.91
C ILE A 237 -12.99 5.46 11.06
N PHE A 238 -12.17 4.42 11.21
CA PHE A 238 -10.71 4.57 11.23
C PHE A 238 -10.19 5.26 9.97
N GLU A 239 -10.54 4.73 8.79
CA GLU A 239 -10.10 5.30 7.51
C GLU A 239 -10.51 6.77 7.37
N THR A 240 -11.71 7.13 7.83
CA THR A 240 -12.20 8.52 7.81
C THR A 240 -11.39 9.41 8.76
N ASN A 241 -11.11 8.93 9.97
CA ASN A 241 -10.40 9.69 10.99
C ASN A 241 -8.89 9.80 10.72
N THR A 242 -8.23 8.81 10.11
CA THR A 242 -6.77 8.82 9.88
C THR A 242 -6.34 9.36 8.53
N LYS A 243 -7.29 9.60 7.61
CA LYS A 243 -7.02 10.14 6.27
C LYS A 243 -6.20 11.43 6.30
N PHE A 244 -6.40 12.28 7.30
CA PHE A 244 -5.62 13.51 7.50
C PHE A 244 -4.16 13.23 7.86
N VAL A 245 -3.92 12.26 8.75
CA VAL A 245 -2.58 11.97 9.26
C VAL A 245 -1.71 11.28 8.20
N ASP A 246 -2.31 10.34 7.47
CA ASP A 246 -1.67 9.68 6.33
C ASP A 246 -1.25 10.70 5.28
N LEU A 247 -2.09 11.73 5.09
CA LEU A 247 -1.82 12.81 4.16
C LEU A 247 -0.77 13.78 4.71
N ALA A 248 -0.79 14.19 5.98
CA ALA A 248 0.08 15.24 6.51
C ALA A 248 1.51 14.79 6.89
N PHE A 249 1.74 13.51 7.21
CA PHE A 249 3.01 13.05 7.78
C PHE A 249 3.73 11.92 7.01
N LYS A 250 3.25 11.53 5.82
CA LYS A 250 3.82 10.43 4.98
C LYS A 250 4.26 9.22 5.82
N TRP A 251 3.31 8.73 6.60
CA TRP A 251 3.53 7.63 7.52
C TRP A 251 3.78 6.32 6.74
N LYS A 252 4.82 5.56 7.12
CA LYS A 252 5.01 4.19 6.61
C LYS A 252 4.09 3.26 7.40
N PRO A 253 3.14 2.56 6.76
CA PRO A 253 2.24 1.67 7.47
C PRO A 253 2.99 0.59 8.25
N ILE A 254 2.71 0.48 9.55
CA ILE A 254 2.88 -0.76 10.29
C ILE A 254 1.97 -1.79 9.59
N ARG A 255 2.47 -3.03 9.45
CA ARG A 255 1.81 -4.16 8.78
C ARG A 255 0.32 -4.16 9.10
N THR A 256 -0.54 -3.85 8.13
CA THR A 256 -1.95 -3.62 8.45
C THR A 256 -2.66 -4.96 8.67
N MET A 257 -3.67 -4.98 9.53
CA MET A 257 -4.54 -6.16 9.70
C MET A 257 -5.11 -6.67 8.36
N ALA A 258 -5.27 -5.79 7.36
CA ALA A 258 -5.68 -6.17 6.00
C ALA A 258 -4.60 -6.96 5.25
N GLU A 259 -3.31 -6.65 5.44
CA GLU A 259 -2.20 -7.40 4.84
C GLU A 259 -2.15 -8.83 5.40
N ASP A 260 -2.32 -8.98 6.71
CA ASP A 260 -2.42 -10.29 7.36
C ASP A 260 -3.68 -11.07 6.94
N GLU A 261 -4.79 -10.37 6.69
CA GLU A 261 -6.02 -10.96 6.17
C GLU A 261 -5.88 -11.43 4.72
N VAL A 262 -5.12 -10.71 3.86
CA VAL A 262 -4.77 -11.18 2.51
C VAL A 262 -3.95 -12.46 2.59
N ASN A 263 -2.93 -12.49 3.45
CA ASN A 263 -2.09 -13.67 3.61
C ASN A 263 -2.87 -14.88 4.12
N ARG A 264 -3.74 -14.68 5.13
CA ARG A 264 -4.61 -15.75 5.67
C ARG A 264 -5.58 -16.28 4.62
N ALA A 265 -6.28 -15.40 3.91
CA ALA A 265 -7.22 -15.80 2.87
C ALA A 265 -6.51 -16.50 1.70
N GLY A 266 -5.32 -16.03 1.32
CA GLY A 266 -4.49 -16.67 0.30
C GLY A 266 -4.03 -18.07 0.69
N ALA A 267 -3.57 -18.26 1.93
CA ALA A 267 -3.17 -19.58 2.42
C ALA A 267 -4.35 -20.57 2.43
N ALA A 268 -5.52 -20.14 2.89
CA ALA A 268 -6.74 -20.96 2.87
C ALA A 268 -7.19 -21.27 1.43
N LEU A 269 -7.11 -20.31 0.51
CA LEU A 269 -7.43 -20.52 -0.90
C LEU A 269 -6.51 -21.58 -1.53
N VAL A 270 -5.20 -21.46 -1.35
CA VAL A 270 -4.22 -22.39 -1.92
C VAL A 270 -4.45 -23.80 -1.38
N ASP A 271 -4.76 -23.96 -0.09
CA ASP A 271 -5.04 -25.28 0.47
C ASP A 271 -6.33 -25.89 -0.07
N ASN A 272 -7.42 -25.11 -0.12
CA ASN A 272 -8.70 -25.57 -0.67
C ASN A 272 -8.59 -25.96 -2.16
N LEU A 273 -7.78 -25.22 -2.93
CA LEU A 273 -7.48 -25.53 -4.33
C LEU A 273 -6.72 -26.86 -4.49
N ARG A 274 -5.82 -27.20 -3.55
CA ARG A 274 -5.07 -28.46 -3.60
C ARG A 274 -5.92 -29.66 -3.22
N THR A 275 -6.81 -29.52 -2.23
CA THR A 275 -7.66 -30.62 -1.75
C THR A 275 -8.90 -30.85 -2.62
N LEU A 276 -9.20 -29.91 -3.53
CA LEU A 276 -10.39 -29.96 -4.37
C LEU A 276 -10.58 -31.27 -5.16
N PRO A 277 -9.58 -31.85 -5.85
CA PRO A 277 -9.78 -33.10 -6.58
C PRO A 277 -10.27 -34.24 -5.69
N LYS A 278 -9.73 -34.35 -4.46
CA LYS A 278 -10.17 -35.35 -3.48
C LYS A 278 -11.56 -35.06 -2.93
N GLN A 279 -11.88 -33.79 -2.67
CA GLN A 279 -13.22 -33.42 -2.22
C GLN A 279 -14.28 -33.75 -3.28
N ILE A 280 -13.93 -33.68 -4.57
CA ILE A 280 -14.81 -34.11 -5.67
C ILE A 280 -15.02 -35.63 -5.62
N GLU A 281 -13.95 -36.42 -5.44
CA GLU A 281 -14.03 -37.88 -5.29
C GLU A 281 -14.87 -38.32 -4.07
N MET A 282 -14.81 -37.55 -2.99
CA MET A 282 -15.58 -37.79 -1.76
C MET A 282 -17.03 -37.28 -1.82
N GLY A 283 -17.47 -36.69 -2.93
CA GLY A 283 -18.83 -36.15 -3.09
C GLY A 283 -19.08 -34.76 -2.46
N ASN A 284 -18.06 -34.14 -1.89
CA ASN A 284 -18.11 -32.81 -1.25
C ASN A 284 -17.74 -31.66 -2.19
N GLY A 285 -17.55 -31.93 -3.48
CA GLY A 285 -17.01 -30.97 -4.46
C GLY A 285 -17.76 -29.63 -4.52
N ALA A 286 -19.09 -29.62 -4.37
CA ALA A 286 -19.89 -28.39 -4.41
C ALA A 286 -19.74 -27.50 -3.15
N ALA A 287 -19.42 -28.09 -1.99
CA ALA A 287 -19.11 -27.33 -0.78
C ALA A 287 -17.70 -26.74 -0.86
N ALA A 288 -16.71 -27.56 -1.25
CA ALA A 288 -15.33 -27.13 -1.48
C ALA A 288 -15.25 -26.00 -2.52
N ALA A 289 -16.02 -26.09 -3.61
CA ALA A 289 -16.12 -25.04 -4.63
C ALA A 289 -16.54 -23.67 -4.05
N ARG A 290 -17.58 -23.67 -3.20
CA ARG A 290 -18.08 -22.45 -2.57
C ARG A 290 -17.03 -21.85 -1.64
N GLU A 291 -16.34 -22.68 -0.87
CA GLU A 291 -15.30 -22.24 0.05
C GLU A 291 -14.09 -21.63 -0.68
N ILE A 292 -13.66 -22.23 -1.78
CA ILE A 292 -12.60 -21.70 -2.66
C ILE A 292 -12.98 -20.31 -3.18
N VAL A 293 -14.20 -20.16 -3.71
CA VAL A 293 -14.67 -18.87 -4.22
C VAL A 293 -14.76 -17.83 -3.11
N ASN A 294 -15.22 -18.22 -1.91
CA ASN A 294 -15.28 -17.33 -0.76
C ASN A 294 -13.89 -16.85 -0.33
N ASN A 295 -12.91 -17.76 -0.23
CA ASN A 295 -11.53 -17.40 0.15
C ASN A 295 -10.86 -16.53 -0.92
N ALA A 296 -11.10 -16.78 -2.21
CA ALA A 296 -10.64 -15.91 -3.28
C ALA A 296 -11.24 -14.50 -3.20
N ASN A 297 -12.56 -14.39 -2.98
CA ASN A 297 -13.22 -13.10 -2.83
C ASN A 297 -12.76 -12.35 -1.57
N LEU A 298 -12.52 -13.06 -0.47
CA LEU A 298 -11.99 -12.49 0.76
C LEU A 298 -10.57 -11.96 0.55
N GLN A 299 -9.71 -12.73 -0.12
CA GLN A 299 -8.35 -12.29 -0.46
C GLN A 299 -8.38 -11.04 -1.35
N ILE A 300 -9.23 -11.02 -2.38
CA ILE A 300 -9.44 -9.87 -3.28
C ILE A 300 -9.92 -8.64 -2.49
N SER A 301 -10.96 -8.79 -1.66
CA SER A 301 -11.55 -7.70 -0.89
C SER A 301 -10.52 -7.05 0.05
N ASN A 302 -9.79 -7.88 0.80
CA ASN A 302 -8.76 -7.39 1.71
C ASN A 302 -7.59 -6.75 0.94
N ALA A 303 -7.23 -7.29 -0.22
CA ALA A 303 -6.19 -6.71 -1.06
C ALA A 303 -6.62 -5.37 -1.68
N ILE A 304 -7.91 -5.17 -2.01
CA ILE A 304 -8.44 -3.87 -2.46
C ILE A 304 -8.27 -2.83 -1.35
N ILE A 305 -8.52 -3.20 -0.09
CA ILE A 305 -8.30 -2.31 1.06
C ILE A 305 -6.81 -1.92 1.14
N VAL A 306 -5.89 -2.89 1.02
CA VAL A 306 -4.44 -2.62 0.99
C VAL A 306 -4.07 -1.72 -0.18
N ALA A 307 -4.58 -1.98 -1.39
CA ALA A 307 -4.29 -1.18 -2.58
C ALA A 307 -4.85 0.25 -2.48
N ASN A 308 -6.03 0.44 -1.88
CA ASN A 308 -6.61 1.76 -1.67
C ASN A 308 -5.79 2.61 -0.69
N ARG A 309 -5.20 1.97 0.32
CA ARG A 309 -4.30 2.59 1.32
C ARG A 309 -2.85 2.75 0.84
N CYS A 310 -2.48 2.09 -0.26
CA CYS A 310 -1.14 2.13 -0.79
C CYS A 310 -0.84 3.53 -1.37
N GLN A 311 0.10 4.24 -0.74
CA GLN A 311 0.53 5.58 -1.16
C GLN A 311 1.46 5.57 -2.37
N ASP A 312 2.27 4.52 -2.51
CA ASP A 312 3.16 4.35 -3.65
C ASP A 312 2.31 4.04 -4.91
N PRO A 313 2.27 4.93 -5.91
CA PRO A 313 1.42 4.75 -7.09
C PRO A 313 1.84 3.54 -7.93
N VAL A 314 3.13 3.21 -7.95
CA VAL A 314 3.66 2.04 -8.67
C VAL A 314 3.28 0.76 -7.95
N LYS A 315 3.50 0.69 -6.62
CA LYS A 315 3.05 -0.46 -5.82
C LYS A 315 1.54 -0.65 -5.91
N LYS A 316 0.76 0.43 -5.84
CA LYS A 316 -0.70 0.40 -5.99
C LYS A 316 -1.12 -0.16 -7.34
N LYS A 317 -0.51 0.31 -8.43
CA LYS A 317 -0.77 -0.20 -9.79
C LYS A 317 -0.45 -1.69 -9.92
N MET A 318 0.69 -2.13 -9.36
CA MET A 318 1.07 -3.54 -9.32
C MET A 318 0.08 -4.38 -8.50
N LEU A 319 -0.35 -3.90 -7.33
CA LEU A 319 -1.34 -4.57 -6.49
C LEU A 319 -2.68 -4.72 -7.20
N LEU A 320 -3.20 -3.64 -7.79
CA LEU A 320 -4.44 -3.66 -8.56
C LEU A 320 -4.37 -4.65 -9.73
N LYS A 321 -3.19 -4.78 -10.36
CA LYS A 321 -2.98 -5.80 -11.40
C LYS A 321 -3.06 -7.22 -10.84
N GLN A 322 -2.40 -7.52 -9.72
CA GLN A 322 -2.48 -8.85 -9.09
C GLN A 322 -3.92 -9.18 -8.64
N ILE A 323 -4.64 -8.18 -8.12
CA ILE A 323 -6.06 -8.30 -7.76
C ILE A 323 -6.91 -8.65 -8.98
N GLU A 324 -6.70 -7.94 -10.08
CA GLU A 324 -7.44 -8.17 -11.33
C GLU A 324 -7.16 -9.55 -11.92
N ASP A 325 -5.92 -10.04 -11.84
CA ASP A 325 -5.56 -11.39 -12.28
C ASP A 325 -6.33 -12.46 -11.49
N LEU A 326 -6.33 -12.38 -10.16
CA LEU A 326 -7.07 -13.32 -9.32
C LEU A 326 -8.59 -13.21 -9.56
N LYS A 327 -9.11 -11.98 -9.69
CA LYS A 327 -10.53 -11.70 -9.97
C LYS A 327 -11.00 -12.29 -11.30
N LYS A 328 -10.14 -12.33 -12.33
CA LYS A 328 -10.44 -12.97 -13.64
C LYS A 328 -10.44 -14.49 -13.56
N LEU A 329 -9.58 -15.07 -12.72
CA LEU A 329 -9.45 -16.51 -12.58
C LEU A 329 -10.58 -17.12 -11.74
N THR A 330 -11.12 -16.41 -10.74
CA THR A 330 -12.26 -16.90 -9.93
C THR A 330 -13.47 -17.39 -10.75
N PRO A 331 -14.02 -16.63 -11.73
CA PRO A 331 -15.12 -17.12 -12.55
C PRO A 331 -14.72 -18.22 -13.53
N GLN A 332 -13.48 -18.22 -14.04
CA GLN A 332 -12.97 -19.29 -14.89
C GLN A 332 -12.86 -20.60 -14.11
N LEU A 333 -12.45 -20.52 -12.85
CA LEU A 333 -12.39 -21.67 -11.95
C LEU A 333 -13.78 -22.26 -11.74
N ILE A 334 -14.80 -21.44 -11.47
CA ILE A 334 -16.19 -21.89 -11.36
C ILE A 334 -16.65 -22.61 -12.63
N GLN A 335 -16.32 -22.06 -13.81
CA GLN A 335 -16.67 -22.67 -15.09
C GLN A 335 -15.96 -24.01 -15.32
N ALA A 336 -14.68 -24.12 -14.94
CA ALA A 336 -13.90 -25.35 -15.08
C ALA A 336 -14.34 -26.44 -14.09
N MET A 337 -14.90 -26.07 -12.93
CA MET A 337 -15.38 -27.02 -11.93
C MET A 337 -16.69 -27.72 -12.33
N LYS A 338 -17.60 -27.02 -13.03
CA LYS A 338 -18.93 -27.56 -13.37
C LYS A 338 -18.89 -28.90 -14.14
N PRO A 339 -18.13 -29.05 -15.25
CA PRO A 339 -18.13 -30.29 -16.01
C PRO A 339 -17.52 -31.46 -15.22
N VAL A 340 -16.56 -31.18 -14.34
CA VAL A 340 -15.94 -32.21 -13.48
C VAL A 340 -16.90 -32.68 -12.37
N LEU A 341 -17.74 -31.77 -11.85
CA LEU A 341 -18.79 -32.11 -10.89
C LEU A 341 -19.94 -32.90 -11.53
N GLU A 342 -20.27 -32.61 -12.78
CA GLU A 342 -21.32 -33.31 -13.55
C GLU A 342 -20.83 -34.68 -14.05
N ASN A 343 -19.58 -34.77 -14.50
CA ASN A 343 -18.97 -36.01 -14.96
C ASN A 343 -17.52 -36.15 -14.45
N PRO A 344 -17.33 -36.81 -13.28
CA PRO A 344 -16.01 -37.04 -12.70
C PRO A 344 -15.07 -37.95 -13.52
N ASN A 345 -15.52 -38.52 -14.64
CA ASN A 345 -14.69 -39.34 -15.52
C ASN A 345 -14.25 -38.62 -16.80
N ASP A 346 -14.63 -37.35 -16.99
CA ASP A 346 -14.18 -36.55 -18.14
C ASP A 346 -12.72 -36.07 -17.94
N GLU A 347 -11.81 -36.77 -18.59
CA GLU A 347 -10.37 -36.47 -18.58
C GLU A 347 -10.01 -35.11 -19.20
N ALA A 348 -10.81 -34.60 -20.16
CA ALA A 348 -10.56 -33.29 -20.75
C ALA A 348 -11.00 -32.17 -19.78
N ALA A 349 -12.13 -32.35 -19.12
CA ALA A 349 -12.60 -31.44 -18.08
C ALA A 349 -11.65 -31.38 -16.87
N LYS A 350 -11.13 -32.53 -16.41
CA LYS A 350 -10.12 -32.60 -15.34
C LYS A 350 -8.86 -31.82 -15.69
N ARG A 351 -8.31 -32.03 -16.90
CA ARG A 351 -7.12 -31.30 -17.36
C ARG A 351 -7.36 -29.80 -17.43
N HIS A 352 -8.55 -29.38 -17.89
CA HIS A 352 -8.90 -27.97 -17.91
C HIS A 352 -8.98 -27.40 -16.48
N LEU A 353 -9.61 -28.11 -15.54
CA LEU A 353 -9.68 -27.73 -14.14
C LEU A 353 -8.29 -27.63 -13.49
N ASP A 354 -7.41 -28.60 -13.71
CA ASP A 354 -6.05 -28.61 -13.16
C ASP A 354 -5.23 -27.38 -13.62
N ASN A 355 -5.37 -27.00 -14.90
CA ASN A 355 -4.73 -25.80 -15.43
C ASN A 355 -5.24 -24.52 -14.73
N VAL A 356 -6.56 -24.40 -14.53
CA VAL A 356 -7.15 -23.23 -13.88
C VAL A 356 -6.84 -23.19 -12.38
N ILE A 357 -6.79 -24.35 -11.71
CA ILE A 357 -6.33 -24.48 -10.32
C ILE A 357 -4.90 -23.94 -10.18
N PHE A 358 -3.99 -24.41 -11.04
CA PHE A 358 -2.59 -23.98 -11.03
C PHE A 358 -2.44 -22.47 -11.27
N ALA A 359 -3.17 -21.92 -12.24
CA ALA A 359 -3.18 -20.48 -12.49
C ALA A 359 -3.72 -19.68 -11.28
N THR A 360 -4.78 -20.16 -10.64
CA THR A 360 -5.40 -19.50 -9.47
C THR A 360 -4.48 -19.53 -8.25
N GLN A 361 -3.78 -20.64 -7.99
CA GLN A 361 -2.79 -20.74 -6.92
C GLN A 361 -1.67 -19.71 -7.12
N LYS A 362 -1.10 -19.63 -8.32
CA LYS A 362 -0.06 -18.65 -8.63
C LYS A 362 -0.53 -17.20 -8.48
N ALA A 363 -1.75 -16.89 -8.93
CA ALA A 363 -2.30 -15.55 -8.77
C ALA A 363 -2.51 -15.19 -7.29
N SER A 364 -2.97 -16.15 -6.49
CA SER A 364 -3.12 -15.99 -5.04
C SER A 364 -1.79 -15.76 -4.33
N GLU A 365 -0.77 -16.56 -4.63
CA GLU A 365 0.58 -16.42 -4.06
C GLU A 365 1.24 -15.10 -4.46
N ALA A 366 1.13 -14.71 -5.73
CA ALA A 366 1.68 -13.45 -6.22
C ALA A 366 1.01 -12.23 -5.55
N LEU A 367 -0.29 -12.31 -5.28
CA LEU A 367 -1.01 -11.27 -4.54
C LEU A 367 -0.55 -11.18 -3.07
N THR A 368 -0.39 -12.33 -2.39
CA THR A 368 0.17 -12.43 -1.03
C THR A 368 1.56 -11.79 -0.95
N THR A 369 2.45 -12.11 -1.88
CA THR A 369 3.78 -11.48 -1.93
C THR A 369 3.69 -9.98 -2.21
N ALA A 370 2.86 -9.55 -3.15
CA ALA A 370 2.77 -8.15 -3.54
C ALA A 370 2.30 -7.21 -2.42
N VAL A 371 1.46 -7.72 -1.52
CA VAL A 371 0.95 -6.97 -0.38
C VAL A 371 2.08 -6.54 0.56
N VAL A 372 3.02 -7.44 0.85
CA VAL A 372 4.09 -7.22 1.84
C VAL A 372 5.39 -6.69 1.22
N SER A 373 5.55 -6.78 -0.09
CA SER A 373 6.78 -6.39 -0.80
C SER A 373 6.76 -4.96 -1.33
N ASN A 374 7.94 -4.41 -1.60
CA ASN A 374 8.09 -3.16 -2.36
C ASN A 374 8.05 -3.42 -3.90
N PRO A 375 7.92 -2.39 -4.76
CA PRO A 375 7.84 -2.60 -6.21
C PRO A 375 8.98 -3.42 -6.81
N ALA A 376 10.22 -3.19 -6.39
CA ALA A 376 11.38 -3.91 -6.93
C ALA A 376 11.37 -5.38 -6.50
N GLU A 377 11.01 -5.66 -5.25
CA GLU A 377 10.81 -7.02 -4.73
C GLU A 377 9.66 -7.75 -5.42
N ILE A 378 8.57 -7.05 -5.78
CA ILE A 378 7.46 -7.63 -6.55
C ILE A 378 7.94 -8.10 -7.93
N VAL A 379 8.73 -7.27 -8.61
CA VAL A 379 9.33 -7.64 -9.91
C VAL A 379 10.31 -8.80 -9.73
N ALA A 380 11.15 -8.75 -8.69
CA ALA A 380 12.11 -9.81 -8.39
C ALA A 380 11.41 -11.15 -8.09
N ALA A 381 10.35 -11.15 -7.29
CA ALA A 381 9.55 -12.35 -6.99
C ALA A 381 8.91 -12.94 -8.25
N SER A 382 8.39 -12.08 -9.13
CA SER A 382 7.87 -12.47 -10.44
C SER A 382 8.98 -13.07 -11.33
N GLY A 383 10.17 -12.47 -11.35
CA GLY A 383 11.32 -12.94 -12.11
C GLY A 383 11.83 -14.30 -11.63
N VAL A 384 11.95 -14.49 -10.31
CA VAL A 384 12.32 -15.77 -9.69
C VAL A 384 11.33 -16.87 -10.08
N SER A 385 10.03 -16.57 -10.04
CA SER A 385 8.98 -17.53 -10.40
C SER A 385 9.04 -17.90 -11.88
N LEU A 386 9.20 -16.91 -12.77
CA LEU A 386 9.37 -17.13 -14.20
C LEU A 386 10.63 -17.96 -14.53
N ALA A 387 11.77 -17.64 -13.92
CA ALA A 387 13.01 -18.38 -14.11
C ALA A 387 12.85 -19.86 -13.71
N ARG A 388 12.10 -20.12 -12.63
CA ARG A 388 11.80 -21.48 -12.17
C ARG A 388 10.89 -22.24 -13.14
N GLU A 389 9.91 -21.57 -13.75
CA GLU A 389 9.05 -22.19 -14.76
C GLU A 389 9.82 -22.58 -16.02
N LEU A 390 10.75 -21.74 -16.45
CA LEU A 390 11.65 -22.04 -17.57
C LEU A 390 12.55 -23.25 -17.25
N ASP A 391 13.12 -23.30 -16.03
CA ASP A 391 13.90 -24.46 -15.57
C ASP A 391 13.06 -25.74 -15.53
N SER A 392 11.82 -25.65 -15.03
CA SER A 392 10.89 -26.79 -14.98
C SER A 392 10.47 -27.28 -16.38
N LEU A 393 10.36 -26.38 -17.35
CA LEU A 393 10.06 -26.73 -18.75
C LEU A 393 11.23 -27.48 -19.37
N GLU A 394 12.45 -27.00 -19.17
CA GLU A 394 13.67 -27.64 -19.65
C GLU A 394 13.82 -29.05 -19.06
N GLU A 395 13.59 -29.21 -17.76
CA GLU A 395 13.57 -30.51 -17.07
C GLU A 395 12.50 -31.46 -17.63
N ALA A 396 11.26 -30.97 -17.83
CA ALA A 396 10.17 -31.80 -18.36
C ALA A 396 10.46 -32.28 -19.79
N ILE A 397 11.02 -31.41 -20.64
CA ILE A 397 11.41 -31.76 -22.01
C ILE A 397 12.58 -32.75 -22.00
N ALA A 398 13.59 -32.55 -21.13
CA ALA A 398 14.72 -33.46 -20.98
C ALA A 398 14.28 -34.85 -20.51
N ALA A 399 13.32 -34.91 -19.58
CA ALA A 399 12.73 -36.16 -19.08
C ALA A 399 11.78 -36.84 -20.09
N GLY A 400 11.40 -36.17 -21.19
CA GLY A 400 10.43 -36.70 -22.16
C GLY A 400 8.98 -36.65 -21.66
N ASP A 401 8.69 -35.89 -20.60
CA ASP A 401 7.34 -35.75 -20.04
C ASP A 401 6.53 -34.73 -20.85
N LYS A 402 5.95 -35.22 -21.97
CA LYS A 402 5.18 -34.41 -22.91
C LYS A 402 4.02 -33.67 -22.23
N LYS A 403 3.29 -34.34 -21.33
CA LYS A 403 2.11 -33.76 -20.66
C LYS A 403 2.50 -32.59 -19.76
N ARG A 404 3.53 -32.77 -18.93
CA ARG A 404 4.02 -31.71 -18.05
C ARG A 404 4.62 -30.54 -18.83
N ALA A 405 5.35 -30.82 -19.92
CA ALA A 405 5.91 -29.79 -20.78
C ALA A 405 4.82 -28.96 -21.49
N GLU A 406 3.74 -29.57 -21.97
CA GLU A 406 2.60 -28.87 -22.58
C GLU A 406 1.91 -27.93 -21.58
N VAL A 407 1.67 -28.40 -20.35
CA VAL A 407 1.10 -27.58 -19.27
C VAL A 407 2.02 -26.41 -18.92
N LEU A 408 3.32 -26.61 -18.78
CA LEU A 408 4.25 -25.50 -18.48
C LEU A 408 4.28 -24.49 -19.63
N LEU A 409 4.30 -24.98 -20.87
CA LEU A 409 4.34 -24.13 -22.06
C LEU A 409 3.06 -23.30 -22.26
N SER A 410 1.90 -23.74 -21.77
CA SER A 410 0.68 -22.93 -21.83
C SER A 410 0.70 -21.72 -20.89
N HIS A 411 1.55 -21.74 -19.85
CA HIS A 411 1.60 -20.68 -18.83
C HIS A 411 2.78 -19.72 -19.00
N ILE A 412 3.94 -20.20 -19.46
CA ILE A 412 5.17 -19.41 -19.62
C ILE A 412 4.96 -18.12 -20.45
N PRO A 413 4.25 -18.12 -21.59
CA PRO A 413 4.02 -16.88 -22.36
C PRO A 413 3.34 -15.79 -21.55
N THR A 414 2.32 -16.16 -20.78
CA THR A 414 1.57 -15.25 -19.89
C THR A 414 2.43 -14.80 -18.72
N ALA A 415 3.28 -15.68 -18.18
CA ALA A 415 4.23 -15.34 -17.12
C ALA A 415 5.28 -14.33 -17.60
N ILE A 416 5.78 -14.46 -18.84
CA ILE A 416 6.68 -13.47 -19.48
C ILE A 416 5.98 -12.12 -19.62
N ASP A 417 4.75 -12.09 -20.17
CA ASP A 417 4.00 -10.84 -20.34
C ASP A 417 3.76 -10.14 -19.00
N LYS A 418 3.38 -10.91 -17.98
CA LYS A 418 3.18 -10.40 -16.62
C LYS A 418 4.47 -9.82 -16.04
N HIS A 419 5.61 -10.49 -16.21
CA HIS A 419 6.89 -9.98 -15.73
C HIS A 419 7.28 -8.68 -16.45
N ILE A 420 7.07 -8.61 -17.77
CA ILE A 420 7.31 -7.39 -18.58
C ILE A 420 6.40 -6.25 -18.12
N GLU A 421 5.11 -6.50 -17.89
CA GLU A 421 4.18 -5.47 -17.39
C GLU A 421 4.61 -4.93 -16.02
N LEU A 422 5.03 -5.80 -15.10
CA LEU A 422 5.53 -5.40 -13.79
C LEU A 422 6.85 -4.60 -13.92
N ALA A 423 7.77 -5.03 -14.78
CA ALA A 423 9.01 -4.30 -15.05
C ALA A 423 8.73 -2.91 -15.65
N ASN A 424 7.74 -2.79 -16.54
CA ASN A 424 7.30 -1.51 -17.09
C ASN A 424 6.67 -0.60 -16.03
N ALA A 425 5.88 -1.15 -15.10
CA ALA A 425 5.36 -0.37 -13.98
C ALA A 425 6.51 0.12 -13.07
N LEU A 426 7.51 -0.73 -12.79
CA LEU A 426 8.68 -0.33 -12.00
C LEU A 426 9.42 0.86 -12.64
N LEU A 427 9.54 0.89 -13.97
CA LEU A 427 10.16 2.01 -14.70
C LEU A 427 9.51 3.37 -14.38
N GLU A 428 8.25 3.44 -13.96
CA GLU A 428 7.62 4.72 -13.58
C GLU A 428 8.24 5.33 -12.32
N SER A 429 8.83 4.51 -11.45
CA SER A 429 9.54 4.95 -10.22
C SER A 429 11.05 5.11 -10.38
N VAL A 430 11.64 4.55 -11.44
CA VAL A 430 13.10 4.56 -11.66
C VAL A 430 13.54 5.89 -12.25
N THR A 431 14.29 6.66 -11.45
CA THR A 431 14.84 7.97 -11.81
C THR A 431 16.24 7.91 -12.42
N ASP A 432 17.01 6.83 -12.18
CA ASP A 432 18.35 6.65 -12.72
C ASP A 432 18.31 6.32 -14.23
N PRO A 433 18.91 7.16 -15.12
CA PRO A 433 18.87 6.93 -16.56
C PRO A 433 19.51 5.61 -16.99
N GLY A 434 20.67 5.27 -16.40
CA GLY A 434 21.37 4.02 -16.68
C GLY A 434 20.55 2.78 -16.31
N GLN A 435 20.00 2.74 -15.09
CA GLN A 435 19.09 1.67 -14.66
C GLN A 435 17.83 1.60 -15.53
N ARG A 436 17.25 2.75 -15.90
CA ARG A 436 16.08 2.83 -16.78
C ARG A 436 16.37 2.22 -18.16
N HIS A 437 17.54 2.51 -18.75
CA HIS A 437 17.97 1.94 -20.02
C HIS A 437 18.24 0.43 -19.93
N GLN A 438 18.89 -0.01 -18.85
CA GLN A 438 19.15 -1.42 -18.58
C GLN A 438 17.85 -2.23 -18.53
N ILE A 439 16.88 -1.80 -17.72
CA ILE A 439 15.58 -2.48 -17.59
C ILE A 439 14.83 -2.49 -18.93
N LYS A 440 14.81 -1.38 -19.68
CA LYS A 440 14.18 -1.33 -21.01
C LYS A 440 14.82 -2.30 -22.01
N THR A 441 16.15 -2.40 -22.00
CA THR A 441 16.88 -3.31 -22.87
C THR A 441 16.58 -4.76 -22.53
N ALA A 442 16.50 -5.08 -21.24
CA ALA A 442 16.12 -6.42 -20.78
C ALA A 442 14.67 -6.78 -21.16
N ILE A 443 13.73 -5.82 -21.05
CA ILE A 443 12.34 -6.00 -21.50
C ILE A 443 12.30 -6.31 -23.00
N ALA A 444 12.97 -5.51 -23.84
CA ALA A 444 13.01 -5.74 -25.28
C ALA A 444 13.60 -7.12 -25.64
N LYS A 445 14.65 -7.55 -24.91
CA LYS A 445 15.19 -8.90 -25.06
C LYS A 445 14.13 -9.97 -24.76
N LEU A 446 13.40 -9.87 -23.65
CA LEU A 446 12.34 -10.82 -23.31
C LEU A 446 11.23 -10.88 -24.36
N GLU A 447 10.83 -9.73 -24.92
CA GLU A 447 9.84 -9.67 -26.01
C GLU A 447 10.32 -10.43 -27.26
N THR A 448 11.60 -10.31 -27.62
CA THR A 448 12.18 -11.05 -28.77
C THR A 448 12.39 -12.53 -28.50
N LEU A 449 12.64 -12.92 -27.25
CA LEU A 449 12.88 -14.31 -26.84
C LEU A 449 11.59 -15.11 -26.68
N LYS A 450 10.50 -14.46 -26.23
CA LYS A 450 9.19 -15.10 -26.04
C LYS A 450 8.75 -15.98 -27.23
N PRO A 451 8.69 -15.48 -28.50
CA PRO A 451 8.27 -16.31 -29.63
C PRO A 451 9.26 -17.45 -29.95
N LYS A 452 10.57 -17.24 -29.72
CA LYS A 452 11.61 -18.26 -29.94
C LYS A 452 11.46 -19.41 -28.95
N ILE A 453 11.29 -19.10 -27.67
CA ILE A 453 11.04 -20.09 -26.60
C ILE A 453 9.79 -20.91 -26.93
N ILE A 454 8.69 -20.27 -27.35
CA ILE A 454 7.45 -20.98 -27.73
C ILE A 454 7.71 -21.94 -28.89
N SER A 455 8.32 -21.45 -29.97
CA SER A 455 8.61 -22.27 -31.16
C SER A 455 9.52 -23.45 -30.83
N ASN A 456 10.64 -23.21 -30.13
CA ASN A 456 11.63 -24.24 -29.84
C ASN A 456 11.13 -25.25 -28.80
N ALA A 457 10.36 -24.81 -27.81
CA ALA A 457 9.69 -25.70 -26.87
C ALA A 457 8.66 -26.59 -27.57
N ARG A 458 7.82 -26.05 -28.47
CA ARG A 458 6.87 -26.87 -29.25
C ARG A 458 7.59 -27.92 -30.08
N LYS A 459 8.65 -27.54 -30.81
CA LYS A 459 9.46 -28.48 -31.60
C LYS A 459 10.06 -29.59 -30.73
N ALA A 460 10.59 -29.24 -29.55
CA ALA A 460 11.17 -30.22 -28.62
C ALA A 460 10.12 -31.12 -27.94
N ILE A 461 8.89 -30.64 -27.77
CA ILE A 461 7.73 -31.41 -27.25
C ILE A 461 7.20 -32.38 -28.31
N ASP A 462 7.14 -31.95 -29.57
CA ASP A 462 6.67 -32.77 -30.68
C ASP A 462 7.71 -33.81 -31.12
N ASN A 463 8.98 -33.45 -31.09
CA ASN A 463 10.11 -34.33 -31.40
C ASN A 463 11.10 -34.37 -30.21
N PRO A 464 10.91 -35.29 -29.24
CA PRO A 464 11.81 -35.44 -28.09
C PRO A 464 13.27 -35.76 -28.46
N ASN A 465 13.55 -36.26 -29.66
CA ASN A 465 14.91 -36.58 -30.12
C ASN A 465 15.56 -35.43 -30.93
N ASP A 466 14.89 -34.28 -31.08
CA ASP A 466 15.46 -33.12 -31.76
C ASP A 466 16.48 -32.41 -30.86
N HIS A 467 17.74 -32.84 -30.96
CA HIS A 467 18.85 -32.29 -30.20
C HIS A 467 19.10 -30.80 -30.50
N GLU A 468 18.81 -30.34 -31.72
CA GLU A 468 19.04 -28.95 -32.12
C GLU A 468 17.96 -28.05 -31.52
N ALA A 469 16.68 -28.46 -31.56
CA ALA A 469 15.60 -27.72 -30.90
C ALA A 469 15.80 -27.62 -29.39
N ARG A 470 16.26 -28.69 -28.73
CA ARG A 470 16.61 -28.70 -27.30
C ARG A 470 17.77 -27.76 -26.97
N LYS A 471 18.83 -27.78 -27.79
CA LYS A 471 19.99 -26.90 -27.62
C LYS A 471 19.61 -25.43 -27.79
N GLN A 472 18.82 -25.12 -28.82
CA GLN A 472 18.36 -23.75 -29.06
C GLN A 472 17.43 -23.26 -27.95
N LEU A 473 16.52 -24.13 -27.46
CA LEU A 473 15.67 -23.81 -26.31
C LEU A 473 16.48 -23.51 -25.04
N SER A 474 17.49 -24.33 -24.74
CA SER A 474 18.38 -24.12 -23.59
C SER A 474 19.13 -22.77 -23.69
N SER A 475 19.59 -22.42 -24.90
CA SER A 475 20.19 -21.11 -25.17
C SER A 475 19.20 -19.97 -24.93
N ASP A 476 17.99 -20.07 -25.49
CA ASP A 476 16.96 -19.04 -25.35
C ASP A 476 16.51 -18.87 -23.88
N ILE A 477 16.39 -19.98 -23.13
CA ILE A 477 16.08 -19.97 -21.69
C ILE A 477 17.20 -19.30 -20.89
N LYS A 478 18.46 -19.60 -21.20
CA LYS A 478 19.61 -18.98 -20.55
C LYS A 478 19.65 -17.46 -20.79
N GLU A 479 19.38 -17.03 -22.02
CA GLU A 479 19.28 -15.61 -22.35
C GLU A 479 18.10 -14.93 -21.64
N ALA A 480 16.94 -15.59 -21.56
CA ALA A 480 15.78 -15.08 -20.85
C ALA A 480 16.05 -14.92 -19.35
N LYS A 481 16.70 -15.91 -18.71
CA LYS A 481 17.13 -15.83 -17.30
C LYS A 481 18.12 -14.70 -17.07
N SER A 482 19.04 -14.47 -18.01
CA SER A 482 19.95 -13.32 -17.94
C SER A 482 19.20 -11.99 -18.03
N ALA A 483 18.22 -11.86 -18.93
CA ALA A 483 17.39 -10.66 -19.04
C ALA A 483 16.56 -10.42 -17.76
N ILE A 484 15.97 -11.47 -17.18
CA ILE A 484 15.27 -11.39 -15.88
C ILE A 484 16.22 -10.86 -14.78
N GLY A 485 17.44 -11.39 -14.71
CA GLY A 485 18.45 -10.92 -13.75
C GLY A 485 18.99 -9.50 -14.02
N GLN A 486 18.79 -8.95 -15.23
CA GLN A 486 19.12 -7.56 -15.53
C GLN A 486 18.01 -6.58 -15.10
N ILE A 487 16.79 -7.07 -14.89
CA ILE A 487 15.65 -6.27 -14.42
C ILE A 487 15.70 -6.06 -12.91
N SER A 488 16.06 -7.11 -12.15
CA SER A 488 16.09 -7.10 -10.68
C SER A 488 17.51 -7.26 -10.15
N GLN A 489 17.88 -6.47 -9.15
CA GLN A 489 19.20 -6.54 -8.54
C GLN A 489 19.32 -7.75 -7.60
N PRO A 490 20.53 -8.30 -7.40
CA PRO A 490 20.74 -9.46 -6.53
C PRO A 490 20.19 -9.29 -5.10
N TYR A 491 20.34 -8.11 -4.49
CA TYR A 491 19.81 -7.83 -3.14
C TYR A 491 18.27 -7.78 -3.09
N GLU A 492 17.60 -7.37 -4.17
CA GLU A 492 16.14 -7.38 -4.31
C GLU A 492 15.62 -8.81 -4.42
N ILE A 493 16.34 -9.67 -5.16
CA ILE A 493 16.06 -11.10 -5.27
C ILE A 493 16.19 -11.78 -3.91
N VAL A 494 17.24 -11.46 -3.14
CA VAL A 494 17.43 -12.02 -1.79
C VAL A 494 16.31 -11.59 -0.84
N SER A 495 15.87 -10.33 -0.90
CA SER A 495 14.74 -9.84 -0.09
C SER A 495 13.41 -10.51 -0.49
N ALA A 496 13.13 -10.63 -1.79
CA ALA A 496 11.95 -11.32 -2.29
C ALA A 496 11.91 -12.79 -1.87
N LEU A 497 13.06 -13.49 -1.96
CA LEU A 497 13.18 -14.88 -1.53
C LEU A 497 13.08 -15.02 0.00
N ASN A 498 13.57 -14.06 0.77
CA ASN A 498 13.42 -14.05 2.23
C ASN A 498 11.94 -14.16 2.63
N THR A 499 11.10 -13.28 2.08
CA THR A 499 9.65 -13.28 2.34
C THR A 499 9.01 -14.61 1.91
N LYS A 500 9.41 -15.15 0.76
CA LYS A 500 8.87 -16.42 0.25
C LYS A 500 9.23 -17.61 1.14
N ILE A 501 10.49 -17.69 1.56
CA ILE A 501 10.98 -18.74 2.47
C ILE A 501 10.23 -18.70 3.80
N HIS A 502 9.99 -17.51 4.36
CA HIS A 502 9.24 -17.38 5.61
C HIS A 502 7.81 -17.93 5.46
N ASN A 503 7.11 -17.53 4.39
CA ASN A 503 5.76 -17.99 4.11
C ASN A 503 5.71 -19.51 3.87
N ASP A 504 6.66 -20.07 3.11
CA ASP A 504 6.71 -21.51 2.83
C ASP A 504 6.97 -22.33 4.11
N LEU A 505 7.83 -21.83 5.00
CA LEU A 505 8.10 -22.45 6.30
C LEU A 505 6.86 -22.42 7.21
N ASP A 506 6.11 -21.32 7.23
CA ASP A 506 4.85 -21.22 7.97
C ASP A 506 3.78 -22.16 7.41
N ASN A 507 3.67 -22.24 6.09
CA ASN A 507 2.75 -23.14 5.42
C ASN A 507 3.12 -24.61 5.65
N LEU A 508 4.40 -24.94 5.75
CA LEU A 508 4.87 -26.27 6.09
C LEU A 508 4.49 -26.65 7.53
N LEU A 509 4.73 -25.77 8.51
CA LEU A 509 4.35 -26.01 9.91
C LEU A 509 2.86 -26.27 10.03
N LYS A 510 2.05 -25.42 9.38
CA LYS A 510 0.59 -25.56 9.33
C LYS A 510 0.15 -26.87 8.68
N CYS A 511 0.79 -27.27 7.58
CA CYS A 511 0.52 -28.54 6.91
C CYS A 511 0.81 -29.75 7.82
N ILE A 512 1.83 -29.66 8.67
CA ILE A 512 2.15 -30.71 9.66
C ILE A 512 1.11 -30.71 10.79
N ASP A 513 0.69 -29.53 11.25
CA ASP A 513 -0.29 -29.36 12.34
C ASP A 513 -1.69 -29.84 11.97
N GLU A 514 -2.12 -29.60 10.72
CA GLU A 514 -3.41 -30.04 10.19
C GLU A 514 -3.47 -31.56 9.97
N GLY A 515 -2.32 -32.21 9.78
CA GLY A 515 -2.23 -33.65 9.57
C GLY A 515 -3.00 -34.17 8.34
N GLY A 516 -3.38 -35.44 8.36
CA GLY A 516 -4.22 -36.07 7.32
C GLY A 516 -3.47 -36.84 6.22
N PRO A 517 -4.21 -37.49 5.30
CA PRO A 517 -3.66 -38.47 4.34
C PRO A 517 -2.76 -37.86 3.26
N GLU A 518 -2.74 -36.53 3.12
CA GLU A 518 -1.90 -35.81 2.14
C GLU A 518 -0.68 -35.13 2.72
N MET A 519 -0.57 -35.07 4.06
CA MET A 519 0.45 -34.27 4.73
C MET A 519 1.87 -34.68 4.34
N GLN A 520 2.14 -35.97 4.14
CA GLN A 520 3.44 -36.43 3.66
C GLN A 520 3.78 -35.91 2.24
N TYR A 521 2.82 -35.97 1.31
CA TYR A 521 3.04 -35.48 -0.05
C TYR A 521 3.22 -33.95 -0.08
N LYS A 522 2.32 -33.22 0.59
CA LYS A 522 2.39 -31.75 0.69
C LYS A 522 3.67 -31.29 1.40
N GLY A 523 4.03 -31.94 2.50
CA GLY A 523 5.23 -31.64 3.27
C GLY A 523 6.52 -31.86 2.48
N VAL A 524 6.61 -32.94 1.69
CA VAL A 524 7.75 -33.17 0.80
C VAL A 524 7.84 -32.10 -0.29
N GLN A 525 6.70 -31.63 -0.81
CA GLN A 525 6.69 -30.59 -1.83
C GLN A 525 7.15 -29.24 -1.27
N TYR A 526 6.63 -28.83 -0.10
CA TYR A 526 7.12 -27.64 0.60
C TYR A 526 8.62 -27.74 0.90
N ALA A 527 9.12 -28.91 1.33
CA ALA A 527 10.55 -29.11 1.58
C ALA A 527 11.40 -28.86 0.31
N LYS A 528 10.94 -29.33 -0.86
CA LYS A 528 11.59 -29.08 -2.15
C LYS A 528 11.56 -27.59 -2.53
N ASP A 529 10.42 -26.94 -2.32
CA ASP A 529 10.24 -25.53 -2.64
C ASP A 529 11.14 -24.64 -1.77
N ILE A 530 11.15 -24.89 -0.46
CA ILE A 530 12.02 -24.22 0.52
C ILE A 530 13.50 -24.44 0.16
N ALA A 531 13.91 -25.68 -0.13
CA ALA A 531 15.30 -25.97 -0.51
C ALA A 531 15.72 -25.19 -1.77
N ASN A 532 14.86 -25.13 -2.78
CA ASN A 532 15.12 -24.38 -4.00
C ASN A 532 15.17 -22.87 -3.75
N HIS A 533 14.27 -22.33 -2.92
CA HIS A 533 14.28 -20.90 -2.59
C HIS A 533 15.53 -20.51 -1.80
N ILE A 534 15.94 -21.31 -0.81
CA ILE A 534 17.18 -21.09 -0.06
C ILE A 534 18.40 -21.16 -0.99
N LYS A 535 18.46 -22.16 -1.87
CA LYS A 535 19.54 -22.28 -2.87
C LYS A 535 19.62 -21.04 -3.77
N LYS A 536 18.48 -20.56 -4.28
CA LYS A 536 18.43 -19.36 -5.12
C LYS A 536 18.81 -18.10 -4.35
N GLN A 537 18.47 -18.02 -3.08
CA GLN A 537 18.81 -16.90 -2.21
C GLN A 537 20.32 -16.85 -1.98
N ILE A 538 20.95 -18.00 -1.75
CA ILE A 538 22.41 -18.14 -1.64
C ILE A 538 23.09 -17.77 -2.97
N GLU A 539 22.62 -18.29 -4.11
CA GLU A 539 23.19 -17.98 -5.43
C GLU A 539 23.16 -16.47 -5.73
N ALA A 540 22.05 -15.79 -5.43
CA ALA A 540 21.92 -14.35 -5.60
C ALA A 540 22.86 -13.58 -4.64
N ALA A 541 22.98 -14.05 -3.39
CA ALA A 541 23.88 -13.45 -2.42
C ALA A 541 25.37 -13.62 -2.79
N GLU A 542 25.75 -14.77 -3.33
CA GLU A 542 27.11 -15.02 -3.84
C GLU A 542 27.44 -14.13 -5.04
N GLN A 543 26.49 -13.93 -5.95
CA GLN A 543 26.66 -13.00 -7.07
C GLN A 543 26.88 -11.56 -6.58
N TYR A 544 26.13 -11.13 -5.57
CA TYR A 544 26.35 -9.83 -4.94
C TYR A 544 27.71 -9.74 -4.24
N ALA A 545 28.12 -10.78 -3.50
CA ALA A 545 29.41 -10.79 -2.82
C ALA A 545 30.62 -10.66 -3.77
N GLN A 546 30.45 -11.00 -5.06
CA GLN A 546 31.46 -10.79 -6.10
C GLN A 546 31.61 -9.33 -6.52
N THR A 547 30.58 -8.50 -6.36
CA THR A 547 30.61 -7.07 -6.72
C THR A 547 31.13 -6.18 -5.61
N ILE A 548 31.12 -6.66 -4.35
CA ILE A 548 31.60 -5.93 -3.18
C ILE A 548 33.14 -5.80 -3.21
N THR A 549 33.61 -4.57 -3.11
CA THR A 549 35.04 -4.24 -3.03
C THR A 549 35.57 -4.17 -1.60
N ASP A 550 34.73 -3.81 -0.62
CA ASP A 550 35.11 -3.73 0.79
C ASP A 550 35.32 -5.13 1.41
N PRO A 551 36.54 -5.47 1.89
CA PRO A 551 36.83 -6.79 2.46
C PRO A 551 36.01 -7.14 3.71
N GLU A 552 35.78 -6.19 4.63
CA GLU A 552 35.04 -6.46 5.87
C GLU A 552 33.58 -6.78 5.56
N ARG A 553 32.96 -5.97 4.71
CA ARG A 553 31.59 -6.21 4.28
C ARG A 553 31.43 -7.49 3.48
N LYS A 554 32.36 -7.76 2.56
CA LYS A 554 32.38 -9.02 1.81
C LYS A 554 32.45 -10.22 2.76
N ARG A 555 33.26 -10.12 3.82
CA ARG A 555 33.33 -11.13 4.87
C ARG A 555 31.98 -11.30 5.58
N GLN A 556 31.32 -10.22 5.99
CA GLN A 556 30.01 -10.28 6.65
C GLN A 556 28.94 -10.98 5.79
N VAL A 557 28.88 -10.65 4.48
CA VAL A 557 27.95 -11.30 3.55
C VAL A 557 28.27 -12.79 3.40
N LEU A 558 29.55 -13.14 3.24
CA LEU A 558 29.99 -14.54 3.13
C LEU A 558 29.71 -15.34 4.42
N GLU A 559 29.89 -14.74 5.60
CA GLU A 559 29.55 -15.37 6.88
C GLU A 559 28.04 -15.63 7.00
N ALA A 560 27.19 -14.69 6.58
CA ALA A 560 25.74 -14.88 6.53
C ALA A 560 25.32 -15.98 5.53
N ILE A 561 25.96 -16.04 4.36
CA ILE A 561 25.76 -17.11 3.37
C ILE A 561 26.12 -18.47 3.96
N GLU A 562 27.29 -18.59 4.59
CA GLU A 562 27.76 -19.84 5.18
C GLU A 562 26.89 -20.31 6.34
N ASN A 563 26.33 -19.37 7.14
CA ASN A 563 25.38 -19.72 8.18
C ASN A 563 24.10 -20.36 7.58
N LEU A 564 23.52 -19.75 6.55
CA LEU A 564 22.32 -20.27 5.90
C LEU A 564 22.59 -21.62 5.19
N LYS A 565 23.75 -21.78 4.55
CA LYS A 565 24.21 -23.06 3.97
C LYS A 565 24.29 -24.17 5.02
N LYS A 566 24.84 -23.88 6.20
CA LYS A 566 24.98 -24.87 7.30
C LYS A 566 23.64 -25.31 7.87
N LEU A 567 22.65 -24.41 7.92
CA LEU A 567 21.31 -24.70 8.43
C LEU A 567 20.44 -25.47 7.43
N THR A 568 20.72 -25.38 6.13
CA THR A 568 19.89 -26.01 5.08
C THR A 568 19.80 -27.53 5.21
N PRO A 569 20.90 -28.29 5.40
CA PRO A 569 20.81 -29.74 5.62
C PRO A 569 20.07 -30.12 6.90
N GLN A 570 20.31 -29.38 8.00
CA GLN A 570 19.64 -29.60 9.28
C GLN A 570 18.13 -29.40 9.16
N LEU A 571 17.71 -28.38 8.41
CA LEU A 571 16.30 -28.13 8.12
C LEU A 571 15.68 -29.32 7.38
N LEU A 572 16.29 -29.76 6.29
CA LEU A 572 15.75 -30.86 5.49
C LEU A 572 15.70 -32.19 6.27
N GLU A 573 16.66 -32.43 7.16
CA GLU A 573 16.67 -33.59 8.04
C GLU A 573 15.54 -33.51 9.07
N SER A 574 15.37 -32.37 9.75
CA SER A 574 14.27 -32.14 10.71
C SER A 574 12.91 -32.24 10.05
N ILE A 575 12.75 -31.74 8.81
CA ILE A 575 11.50 -31.88 8.05
C ILE A 575 11.22 -33.36 7.75
N LYS A 576 12.22 -34.10 7.26
CA LYS A 576 12.07 -35.55 6.97
C LYS A 576 11.69 -36.33 8.23
N ALA A 577 12.34 -36.06 9.37
CA ALA A 577 12.04 -36.72 10.63
C ALA A 577 10.59 -36.45 11.08
N CYS A 578 10.14 -35.20 10.99
CA CYS A 578 8.79 -34.81 11.37
C CYS A 578 7.71 -35.36 10.40
N LEU A 579 8.03 -35.53 9.11
CA LEU A 579 7.12 -36.17 8.14
C LEU A 579 7.08 -37.70 8.28
N ALA A 580 8.16 -38.31 8.81
CA ALA A 580 8.24 -39.74 9.07
C ALA A 580 7.42 -40.14 10.29
N ASP A 581 7.49 -39.36 11.38
CA ASP A 581 6.63 -39.50 12.55
C ASP A 581 6.05 -38.13 12.97
N PRO A 582 4.83 -37.78 12.49
CA PRO A 582 4.18 -36.51 12.80
C PRO A 582 3.80 -36.35 14.27
N ASN A 583 3.70 -37.44 15.03
CA ASN A 583 3.32 -37.42 16.44
C ASN A 583 4.53 -37.32 17.38
N ASP A 584 5.76 -37.40 16.84
CA ASP A 584 6.99 -37.21 17.61
C ASP A 584 7.16 -35.74 18.02
N LYS A 585 6.85 -35.46 19.28
CA LYS A 585 6.97 -34.13 19.89
C LYS A 585 8.41 -33.62 19.91
N GLU A 586 9.41 -34.49 19.99
CA GLU A 586 10.82 -34.09 19.98
C GLU A 586 11.31 -33.78 18.57
N ALA A 587 10.89 -34.54 17.55
CA ALA A 587 11.12 -34.18 16.15
C ALA A 587 10.44 -32.85 15.80
N ARG A 588 9.21 -32.62 16.27
CA ARG A 588 8.48 -31.37 16.06
C ARG A 588 9.18 -30.17 16.69
N ARG A 589 9.60 -30.29 17.95
CA ARG A 589 10.33 -29.21 18.63
C ARG A 589 11.66 -28.90 17.96
N ARG A 590 12.38 -29.92 17.48
CA ARG A 590 13.61 -29.74 16.68
C ARG A 590 13.33 -29.03 15.35
N LEU A 591 12.23 -29.37 14.68
CA LEU A 591 11.82 -28.70 13.45
C LEU A 591 11.52 -27.21 13.69
N GLU A 592 10.75 -26.89 14.71
CA GLU A 592 10.42 -25.49 15.05
C GLU A 592 11.66 -24.66 15.38
N ASP A 593 12.61 -25.21 16.15
CA ASP A 593 13.88 -24.56 16.46
C ASP A 593 14.71 -24.27 15.19
N VAL A 594 14.87 -25.29 14.34
CA VAL A 594 15.64 -25.13 13.10
C VAL A 594 14.94 -24.18 12.12
N ILE A 595 13.61 -24.19 12.04
CA ILE A 595 12.84 -23.24 11.23
C ILE A 595 13.06 -21.81 11.73
N SER A 596 13.00 -21.58 13.04
CA SER A 596 13.25 -20.25 13.63
C SER A 596 14.65 -19.74 13.26
N ARG A 597 15.67 -20.59 13.40
CA ARG A 597 17.06 -20.27 13.05
C ARG A 597 17.26 -20.03 11.56
N VAL A 598 16.57 -20.77 10.68
CA VAL A 598 16.62 -20.55 9.23
C VAL A 598 15.96 -19.22 8.86
N LYS A 599 14.81 -18.89 9.46
CA LYS A 599 14.14 -17.60 9.28
C LYS A 599 15.04 -16.43 9.70
N GLU A 600 15.67 -16.55 10.85
CA GLU A 600 16.64 -15.57 11.35
C GLU A 600 17.86 -15.44 10.42
N ALA A 601 18.46 -16.55 10.00
CA ALA A 601 19.60 -16.54 9.09
C ALA A 601 19.26 -15.94 7.71
N SER A 602 18.08 -16.27 7.17
CA SER A 602 17.56 -15.69 5.93
C SER A 602 17.30 -14.19 6.07
N SER A 603 16.72 -13.75 7.19
CA SER A 603 16.48 -12.33 7.46
C SER A 603 17.78 -11.55 7.65
N THR A 604 18.75 -12.14 8.36
CA THR A 604 20.09 -11.56 8.54
C THR A 604 20.79 -11.40 7.20
N LEU A 605 20.74 -12.41 6.33
CA LEU A 605 21.30 -12.33 4.99
C LEU A 605 20.63 -11.22 4.17
N ALA A 606 19.30 -11.11 4.22
CA ALA A 606 18.55 -10.06 3.53
C ALA A 606 18.85 -8.65 4.05
N GLN A 607 19.25 -8.51 5.31
CA GLN A 607 19.67 -7.23 5.89
C GLN A 607 21.11 -6.87 5.52
N VAL A 608 22.05 -7.80 5.67
CA VAL A 608 23.49 -7.55 5.44
C VAL A 608 23.80 -7.30 3.96
N ILE A 609 23.01 -7.86 3.05
CA ILE A 609 23.20 -7.68 1.60
C ILE A 609 22.70 -6.33 1.08
N GLN A 610 21.94 -5.55 1.86
CA GLN A 610 21.43 -4.27 1.40
C GLN A 610 22.59 -3.34 1.03
N PRO A 611 22.57 -2.69 -0.15
CA PRO A 611 23.67 -1.84 -0.61
C PRO A 611 23.82 -0.58 0.26
N THR A 612 25.05 -0.10 0.44
CA THR A 612 25.29 1.17 1.15
C THR A 612 25.10 2.34 0.19
N SER A 613 24.94 3.54 0.76
CA SER A 613 24.83 4.78 -0.03
C SER A 613 25.97 4.95 -1.04
N ASP A 614 27.20 4.58 -0.67
CA ASP A 614 28.35 4.74 -1.54
C ASP A 614 28.45 3.67 -2.64
N GLU A 615 28.04 2.43 -2.36
CA GLU A 615 27.89 1.40 -3.40
C GLU A 615 26.81 1.77 -4.42
N LEU A 616 25.66 2.28 -3.95
CA LEU A 616 24.58 2.75 -4.82
C LEU A 616 25.06 3.88 -5.75
N LYS A 617 25.87 4.81 -5.25
CA LYS A 617 26.47 5.88 -6.08
C LYS A 617 27.45 5.34 -7.10
N GLU A 618 28.31 4.40 -6.71
CA GLU A 618 29.32 3.83 -7.60
C GLU A 618 28.69 2.95 -8.69
N GLU A 619 27.69 2.14 -8.34
CA GLU A 619 26.90 1.40 -9.32
C GLU A 619 26.17 2.35 -10.29
N LYS A 620 25.56 3.42 -9.76
CA LYS A 620 24.92 4.44 -10.58
C LYS A 620 25.90 5.11 -11.53
N ARG A 621 27.13 5.40 -11.08
CA ARG A 621 28.20 5.93 -11.92
C ARG A 621 28.53 4.97 -13.06
N LYS A 622 28.79 3.70 -12.74
CA LYS A 622 29.09 2.64 -13.73
C LYS A 622 27.98 2.47 -14.76
N ARG A 623 26.71 2.43 -14.32
CA ARG A 623 25.54 2.30 -15.23
C ARG A 623 25.41 3.50 -16.17
N ASN A 624 25.65 4.71 -15.67
CA ASN A 624 25.56 5.92 -16.49
C ASN A 624 26.76 6.08 -17.45
N GLU A 625 27.95 5.63 -17.06
CA GLU A 625 29.12 5.56 -17.96
C GLU A 625 28.88 4.56 -19.10
N GLU A 626 28.32 3.38 -18.80
CA GLU A 626 27.96 2.40 -19.81
C GLU A 626 26.89 2.95 -20.77
N LEU A 627 25.85 3.62 -20.24
CA LEU A 627 24.85 4.29 -21.07
C LEU A 627 25.48 5.35 -21.99
N ALA A 628 26.37 6.19 -21.46
CA ALA A 628 27.06 7.20 -22.26
C ALA A 628 27.91 6.57 -23.38
N ARG A 629 28.56 5.43 -23.12
CA ARG A 629 29.30 4.67 -24.13
C ARG A 629 28.37 4.16 -25.23
N VAL A 630 27.28 3.50 -24.86
CA VAL A 630 26.29 2.96 -25.81
C VAL A 630 25.68 4.09 -26.66
N GLU A 631 25.33 5.22 -26.05
CA GLU A 631 24.82 6.38 -26.79
C GLU A 631 25.85 6.99 -27.74
N ALA A 632 27.13 7.00 -27.35
CA ALA A 632 28.22 7.48 -28.21
C ALA A 632 28.43 6.56 -29.41
N GLU A 633 28.40 5.24 -29.19
CA GLU A 633 28.48 4.22 -30.25
C GLU A 633 27.30 4.33 -31.22
N GLU A 634 26.07 4.48 -30.72
CA GLU A 634 24.88 4.62 -31.57
C GLU A 634 24.88 5.96 -32.33
N LYS A 635 25.28 7.07 -31.69
CA LYS A 635 25.47 8.35 -32.38
C LYS A 635 26.54 8.26 -33.45
N ALA A 636 27.64 7.54 -33.22
CA ALA A 636 28.66 7.30 -34.21
C ALA A 636 28.13 6.46 -35.40
N ARG A 637 27.32 5.42 -35.11
CA ARG A 637 26.67 4.60 -36.13
C ARG A 637 25.68 5.39 -36.98
N ILE A 638 24.85 6.23 -36.36
CA ILE A 638 23.91 7.13 -37.06
C ILE A 638 24.67 8.15 -37.91
N ARG A 639 25.74 8.76 -37.39
CA ARG A 639 26.59 9.68 -38.16
C ARG A 639 27.24 8.99 -39.36
N ALA A 640 27.73 7.75 -39.19
CA ALA A 640 28.28 6.96 -40.28
C ALA A 640 27.21 6.62 -41.33
N ALA A 641 26.00 6.25 -40.92
CA ALA A 641 24.88 5.99 -41.81
C ALA A 641 24.39 7.25 -42.53
N ALA A 642 24.35 8.40 -41.85
CA ALA A 642 24.00 9.70 -42.42
C ALA A 642 25.05 10.15 -43.43
N HIS A 643 26.34 10.02 -43.12
CA HIS A 643 27.42 10.31 -44.05
C HIS A 643 27.35 9.39 -45.29
N ALA A 644 27.06 8.09 -45.12
CA ALA A 644 26.86 7.17 -46.24
C ALA A 644 25.63 7.55 -47.10
N ALA A 645 24.54 7.96 -46.47
CA ALA A 645 23.33 8.42 -47.16
C ALA A 645 23.53 9.77 -47.85
N GLU A 646 24.34 10.67 -47.28
CA GLU A 646 24.70 11.96 -47.85
C GLU A 646 25.65 11.80 -49.03
N LEU A 647 26.58 10.84 -48.96
CA LEU A 647 27.38 10.43 -50.13
C LEU A 647 26.47 9.93 -51.26
N ALA A 648 25.52 9.04 -50.94
CA ALA A 648 24.55 8.53 -51.91
C ALA A 648 23.60 9.61 -52.45
N LYS A 649 23.26 10.61 -51.63
CA LYS A 649 22.49 11.79 -52.04
C LYS A 649 23.30 12.71 -52.92
N MET A 650 24.57 12.98 -52.62
CA MET A 650 25.44 13.80 -53.47
C MET A 650 25.65 13.13 -54.84
N GLU A 651 25.78 11.80 -54.90
CA GLU A 651 25.78 11.06 -56.17
C GLU A 651 24.45 11.17 -56.95
N ALA A 652 23.32 11.30 -56.25
CA ALA A 652 22.00 11.51 -56.84
C ALA A 652 21.70 13.00 -57.17
N GLU A 653 22.29 13.94 -56.43
CA GLU A 653 22.16 15.38 -56.60
C GLU A 653 23.11 15.92 -57.67
N GLU A 654 24.30 15.34 -57.87
CA GLU A 654 25.14 15.58 -59.06
C GLU A 654 24.31 15.32 -60.34
N LYS A 655 23.47 14.28 -60.33
CA LYS A 655 22.53 13.95 -61.42
C LYS A 655 21.35 14.92 -61.52
N LYS A 656 20.95 15.61 -60.44
CA LYS A 656 19.83 16.57 -60.43
C LYS A 656 20.27 18.05 -60.54
N ARG A 657 21.49 18.41 -60.15
CA ARG A 657 22.07 19.76 -60.26
C ARG A 657 22.25 20.20 -61.71
N ILE A 658 22.44 19.24 -62.62
CA ILE A 658 22.37 19.47 -64.06
C ILE A 658 20.96 19.97 -64.48
N ALA A 659 19.91 19.73 -63.68
CA ALA A 659 18.51 20.09 -63.99
C ALA A 659 17.91 21.26 -63.19
N ALA A 660 18.41 21.59 -61.99
CA ALA A 660 17.79 22.58 -61.09
C ALA A 660 18.42 23.99 -61.10
N ALA A 661 19.58 24.17 -61.75
CA ALA A 661 20.29 25.46 -61.81
C ALA A 661 19.52 26.61 -62.52
N GLU A 662 18.36 26.33 -63.13
CA GLU A 662 17.51 27.34 -63.78
C GLU A 662 16.46 28.01 -62.87
N GLU A 663 16.11 27.44 -61.70
CA GLU A 663 14.88 27.86 -60.97
C GLU A 663 15.11 28.66 -59.67
N GLU A 664 16.29 28.57 -59.05
CA GLU A 664 16.62 29.20 -57.76
C GLU A 664 17.00 30.70 -57.87
N LYS A 665 16.87 31.31 -59.04
CA LYS A 665 17.11 32.76 -59.23
C LYS A 665 15.91 33.63 -58.83
N ARG A 666 14.79 33.05 -58.40
CA ARG A 666 13.49 33.74 -58.25
C ARG A 666 12.88 33.86 -56.84
N ARG A 667 13.41 33.22 -55.78
CA ARG A 667 12.68 33.13 -54.48
C ARG A 667 13.20 33.98 -53.31
N LEU A 668 14.32 34.69 -53.42
CA LEU A 668 14.97 35.37 -52.28
C LEU A 668 14.56 36.86 -52.11
N ALA A 669 13.26 37.17 -52.10
CA ALA A 669 12.81 38.56 -51.96
C ALA A 669 11.67 38.82 -50.95
N ALA A 670 11.28 37.88 -50.07
CA ALA A 670 9.99 38.03 -49.37
C ALA A 670 9.87 37.63 -47.88
N GLU A 671 10.91 37.24 -47.14
CA GLU A 671 10.70 36.79 -45.74
C GLU A 671 11.70 37.38 -44.72
N GLU A 672 11.79 38.71 -44.71
CA GLU A 672 12.46 39.49 -43.64
C GLU A 672 11.46 40.40 -42.90
N GLU A 673 10.24 39.92 -42.61
CA GLU A 673 9.21 40.75 -41.95
C GLU A 673 8.30 39.98 -40.98
N GLU A 674 8.83 39.19 -40.04
CA GLU A 674 8.00 38.67 -38.93
C GLU A 674 8.75 38.47 -37.60
N ARG A 675 9.23 39.57 -37.00
CA ARG A 675 9.61 39.60 -35.57
C ARG A 675 9.00 40.82 -34.87
N LYS A 676 8.00 40.59 -34.00
CA LYS A 676 7.79 41.24 -32.68
C LYS A 676 6.38 40.95 -32.12
N ARG A 677 6.28 40.22 -31.01
CA ARG A 677 5.13 40.28 -30.06
C ARG A 677 5.62 40.16 -28.60
N ALA A 678 4.96 40.94 -27.74
CA ALA A 678 5.31 41.30 -26.35
C ALA A 678 4.92 40.24 -25.28
N PRO A 679 5.36 40.37 -24.00
CA PRO A 679 5.39 39.28 -23.02
C PRO A 679 4.09 39.08 -22.23
N LYS A 680 3.89 37.84 -21.75
CA LYS A 680 2.78 37.43 -20.87
C LYS A 680 3.21 37.44 -19.38
N PHE A 681 2.20 37.59 -18.53
CA PHE A 681 2.24 37.54 -17.07
C PHE A 681 3.01 36.34 -16.52
N ASN A 682 3.83 36.55 -15.49
CA ASN A 682 4.72 35.53 -14.93
C ASN A 682 3.92 34.54 -14.06
N ILE A 683 3.88 33.28 -14.49
CA ILE A 683 3.38 32.15 -13.70
C ILE A 683 4.51 31.80 -12.70
N PRO A 684 4.25 31.70 -11.38
CA PRO A 684 5.27 31.30 -10.43
C PRO A 684 5.83 29.92 -10.82
N GLU A 685 7.16 29.82 -10.90
CA GLU A 685 7.85 28.58 -11.26
C GLU A 685 7.68 27.52 -10.14
N GLY A 686 7.48 26.26 -10.55
CA GLY A 686 7.30 25.10 -9.67
C GLY A 686 5.93 24.39 -9.86
N PRO A 687 5.89 23.04 -9.89
CA PRO A 687 4.66 22.28 -10.14
C PRO A 687 3.58 22.46 -9.06
N VAL A 688 3.97 22.84 -7.84
CA VAL A 688 3.09 22.93 -6.67
C VAL A 688 2.46 24.29 -6.46
N ASN A 689 3.25 25.37 -6.60
CA ASN A 689 2.71 26.74 -6.62
C ASN A 689 1.64 26.85 -7.73
N LYS A 690 1.92 26.26 -8.89
CA LYS A 690 0.94 26.19 -9.98
C LYS A 690 -0.36 25.46 -9.58
N ALA A 691 -0.29 24.36 -8.84
CA ALA A 691 -1.47 23.58 -8.50
C ALA A 691 -2.33 24.21 -7.38
N VAL A 692 -1.71 24.87 -6.39
CA VAL A 692 -2.43 25.65 -5.36
C VAL A 692 -3.09 26.89 -5.98
N TYR A 693 -2.39 27.57 -6.88
CA TYR A 693 -2.95 28.68 -7.65
C TYR A 693 -4.12 28.24 -8.53
N VAL A 694 -3.99 27.11 -9.23
CA VAL A 694 -5.09 26.54 -10.04
C VAL A 694 -6.29 26.20 -9.17
N ALA A 695 -6.09 25.62 -7.98
CA ALA A 695 -7.21 25.34 -7.07
C ALA A 695 -7.94 26.63 -6.62
N ALA A 696 -7.21 27.74 -6.45
CA ALA A 696 -7.79 29.05 -6.14
C ALA A 696 -8.53 29.65 -7.35
N GLU A 697 -8.00 29.50 -8.57
CA GLU A 697 -8.70 29.89 -9.79
C GLU A 697 -9.98 29.07 -10.02
N GLU A 698 -9.97 27.77 -9.74
CA GLU A 698 -11.17 26.92 -9.84
C GLU A 698 -12.32 27.42 -8.97
N VAL A 699 -12.03 27.91 -7.75
CA VAL A 699 -13.04 28.56 -6.90
C VAL A 699 -13.52 29.85 -7.57
N LYS A 700 -12.60 30.71 -8.00
CA LYS A 700 -12.92 32.01 -8.60
C LYS A 700 -13.77 31.87 -9.87
N ASP A 701 -13.45 30.91 -10.74
CA ASP A 701 -14.18 30.61 -11.97
C ASP A 701 -15.57 30.04 -11.66
N ALA A 702 -15.66 29.11 -10.70
CA ALA A 702 -16.95 28.55 -10.27
C ALA A 702 -17.89 29.60 -9.66
N LEU A 703 -17.31 30.67 -9.08
CA LEU A 703 -18.04 31.78 -8.46
C LEU A 703 -18.23 32.99 -9.38
N GLN A 704 -17.62 33.03 -10.56
CA GLN A 704 -17.60 34.22 -11.43
C GLN A 704 -19.01 34.68 -11.81
N SER A 705 -19.91 33.72 -12.09
CA SER A 705 -21.29 34.00 -12.49
C SER A 705 -22.26 34.22 -11.31
N LYS A 706 -21.77 34.24 -10.06
CA LYS A 706 -22.60 34.30 -8.85
C LYS A 706 -22.76 35.74 -8.33
N VAL A 707 -23.92 36.04 -7.76
CA VAL A 707 -24.23 37.40 -7.27
C VAL A 707 -23.65 37.60 -5.86
N ARG A 708 -22.93 38.72 -5.68
CA ARG A 708 -22.45 39.19 -4.37
C ARG A 708 -23.41 40.25 -3.83
N ASP A 709 -24.32 39.85 -2.97
CA ASP A 709 -25.29 40.73 -2.30
C ASP A 709 -25.26 40.53 -0.78
N GLY A 710 -26.04 41.32 -0.04
CA GLY A 710 -26.13 41.23 1.42
C GLY A 710 -26.93 40.03 1.95
N THR A 711 -27.34 39.09 1.08
CA THR A 711 -28.05 37.89 1.53
C THR A 711 -27.06 36.89 2.13
N PRO A 712 -27.51 35.94 2.98
CA PRO A 712 -26.62 34.90 3.52
C PRO A 712 -25.86 34.13 2.44
N LEU A 713 -26.48 33.93 1.27
CA LEU A 713 -25.83 33.29 0.11
C LEU A 713 -24.82 34.23 -0.56
N GLY A 714 -25.15 35.51 -0.74
CA GLY A 714 -24.23 36.50 -1.30
C GLY A 714 -22.99 36.74 -0.42
N ILE A 715 -23.18 36.78 0.91
CA ILE A 715 -22.10 36.85 1.90
C ILE A 715 -21.26 35.57 1.85
N LEU A 716 -21.88 34.40 1.72
CA LEU A 716 -21.16 33.11 1.57
C LEU A 716 -20.30 33.10 0.29
N VAL A 717 -20.79 33.65 -0.83
CA VAL A 717 -20.00 33.83 -2.06
C VAL A 717 -18.83 34.80 -1.84
N GLN A 718 -19.05 35.92 -1.16
CA GLN A 718 -17.98 36.89 -0.83
C GLN A 718 -16.88 36.28 0.07
N LEU A 719 -17.26 35.55 1.11
CA LEU A 719 -16.32 34.85 1.98
C LEU A 719 -15.55 33.75 1.22
N SER A 720 -16.21 33.09 0.26
CA SER A 720 -15.57 32.10 -0.61
C SER A 720 -14.58 32.73 -1.59
N ASP A 721 -14.88 33.92 -2.12
CA ASP A 721 -13.92 34.73 -2.91
C ASP A 721 -12.71 35.13 -2.05
N GLU A 722 -12.91 35.49 -0.79
CA GLU A 722 -11.81 35.82 0.13
C GLU A 722 -10.93 34.59 0.44
N ILE A 723 -11.52 33.41 0.64
CA ILE A 723 -10.77 32.15 0.78
C ILE A 723 -9.92 31.90 -0.48
N ALA A 724 -10.49 32.05 -1.67
CA ALA A 724 -9.76 31.86 -2.93
C ALA A 724 -8.58 32.85 -3.07
N GLN A 725 -8.78 34.12 -2.68
CA GLN A 725 -7.71 35.11 -2.67
C GLN A 725 -6.60 34.74 -1.69
N GLN A 726 -6.93 34.32 -0.47
CA GLN A 726 -5.92 33.88 0.51
C GLN A 726 -5.18 32.62 0.05
N MET A 727 -5.86 31.67 -0.61
CA MET A 727 -5.22 30.49 -1.20
C MET A 727 -4.23 30.86 -2.31
N ALA A 728 -4.59 31.83 -3.17
CA ALA A 728 -3.67 32.36 -4.18
C ALA A 728 -2.46 33.05 -3.53
N LEU A 729 -2.67 33.78 -2.43
CA LEU A 729 -1.59 34.40 -1.66
C LEU A 729 -0.65 33.35 -1.03
N ILE A 730 -1.16 32.23 -0.52
CA ILE A 730 -0.32 31.12 -0.03
C ILE A 730 0.59 30.62 -1.15
N SER A 731 0.10 30.47 -2.38
CA SER A 731 0.93 30.10 -3.52
C SER A 731 2.00 31.13 -3.84
N SER A 732 1.72 32.42 -3.73
CA SER A 732 2.72 33.47 -3.98
C SER A 732 3.76 33.55 -2.86
N PHE A 733 3.33 33.43 -1.60
CA PHE A 733 4.23 33.44 -0.46
C PHE A 733 5.13 32.21 -0.44
N ALA A 734 4.59 31.03 -0.80
CA ALA A 734 5.38 29.82 -0.97
C ALA A 734 6.46 29.96 -2.05
N ALA A 735 6.13 30.57 -3.20
CA ALA A 735 7.10 30.85 -4.27
C ALA A 735 8.21 31.82 -3.85
N GLN A 736 7.91 32.73 -2.92
CA GLN A 736 8.86 33.73 -2.39
C GLN A 736 9.62 33.23 -1.15
N GLY A 737 9.26 32.08 -0.59
CA GLY A 737 9.78 31.61 0.69
C GLY A 737 9.30 32.44 1.89
N ASP A 738 8.21 33.20 1.76
CA ASP A 738 7.63 34.01 2.83
C ASP A 738 6.75 33.17 3.77
N VAL A 739 7.43 32.56 4.74
CA VAL A 739 6.83 31.71 5.77
C VAL A 739 5.74 32.41 6.57
N LYS A 740 5.97 33.68 6.92
CA LYS A 740 5.05 34.46 7.73
C LYS A 740 3.79 34.78 6.96
N GLY A 741 3.94 35.22 5.70
CA GLY A 741 2.82 35.43 4.78
C GLY A 741 1.96 34.17 4.62
N MET A 742 2.58 32.99 4.49
CA MET A 742 1.86 31.71 4.40
C MET A 742 1.06 31.38 5.67
N ILE A 743 1.66 31.51 6.85
CA ILE A 743 0.98 31.21 8.12
C ILE A 743 -0.16 32.20 8.37
N MET A 744 0.04 33.49 8.08
CA MET A 744 -0.99 34.51 8.21
C MET A 744 -2.16 34.27 7.26
N ALA A 745 -1.89 33.94 5.99
CA ALA A 745 -2.93 33.61 5.02
C ALA A 745 -3.71 32.34 5.42
N ALA A 746 -3.03 31.31 5.93
CA ALA A 746 -3.68 30.09 6.42
C ALA A 746 -4.56 30.32 7.67
N ARG A 747 -4.10 31.16 8.62
CA ARG A 747 -4.95 31.59 9.76
C ARG A 747 -6.16 32.38 9.30
N LYS A 748 -5.97 33.29 8.35
CA LYS A 748 -7.07 34.09 7.80
C LYS A 748 -8.11 33.21 7.11
N ILE A 749 -7.68 32.19 6.35
CA ILE A 749 -8.60 31.18 5.78
C ILE A 749 -9.41 30.48 6.87
N ALA A 750 -8.76 30.04 7.95
CA ALA A 750 -9.45 29.36 9.05
C ALA A 750 -10.50 30.26 9.72
N ASP A 751 -10.19 31.55 9.93
CA ASP A 751 -11.14 32.51 10.50
C ASP A 751 -12.27 32.87 9.52
N THR A 752 -11.99 33.01 8.23
CA THR A 752 -13.02 33.19 7.19
C THR A 752 -13.94 31.98 7.13
N ILE A 753 -13.43 30.76 7.31
CA ILE A 753 -14.27 29.55 7.35
C ILE A 753 -15.20 29.53 8.55
N LYS A 754 -14.80 30.01 9.73
CA LYS A 754 -15.74 30.15 10.86
C LYS A 754 -16.93 31.04 10.50
N GLN A 755 -16.72 32.08 9.70
CA GLN A 755 -17.81 32.93 9.20
C GLN A 755 -18.65 32.22 8.13
N VAL A 756 -18.02 31.45 7.24
CA VAL A 756 -18.72 30.58 6.27
C VAL A 756 -19.61 29.58 7.00
N GLN A 757 -19.13 28.96 8.09
CA GLN A 757 -19.90 28.04 8.92
C GLN A 757 -21.16 28.69 9.51
N GLN A 758 -21.05 29.93 9.98
CA GLN A 758 -22.20 30.69 10.50
C GLN A 758 -23.25 30.94 9.40
N GLN A 759 -22.83 31.35 8.20
CA GLN A 759 -23.74 31.62 7.09
C GLN A 759 -24.35 30.33 6.52
N ALA A 760 -23.55 29.28 6.37
CA ALA A 760 -24.00 27.96 5.93
C ALA A 760 -25.06 27.39 6.88
N LYS A 761 -24.86 27.53 8.20
CA LYS A 761 -25.84 27.13 9.22
C LYS A 761 -27.15 27.92 9.08
N HIS A 762 -27.07 29.23 8.88
CA HIS A 762 -28.27 30.05 8.66
C HIS A 762 -29.04 29.64 7.39
N ILE A 763 -28.35 29.25 6.31
CA ILE A 763 -28.98 28.74 5.09
C ILE A 763 -29.59 27.35 5.32
N ALA A 764 -28.88 26.48 6.02
CA ALA A 764 -29.30 25.13 6.36
C ALA A 764 -30.55 25.11 7.26
N ASP A 765 -30.64 26.02 8.23
CA ASP A 765 -31.79 26.14 9.14
C ASP A 765 -33.03 26.72 8.46
N ASN A 766 -32.85 27.50 7.38
CA ASN A 766 -33.95 28.03 6.57
C ASN A 766 -34.36 27.10 5.41
N CYS A 767 -33.72 25.94 5.25
CA CYS A 767 -34.01 24.97 4.21
C CYS A 767 -35.08 23.96 4.67
N SER A 768 -36.07 23.73 3.81
CA SER A 768 -37.15 22.75 4.04
C SER A 768 -36.77 21.31 3.68
N ASP A 769 -35.68 21.12 2.93
CA ASP A 769 -35.23 19.82 2.42
C ASP A 769 -34.09 19.26 3.30
N ALA A 770 -34.38 18.17 4.02
CA ALA A 770 -33.44 17.56 4.96
C ALA A 770 -32.14 17.08 4.29
N ARG A 771 -32.20 16.64 3.03
CA ARG A 771 -31.02 16.15 2.29
C ARG A 771 -30.12 17.32 1.88
N LEU A 772 -30.70 18.42 1.40
CA LEU A 772 -29.92 19.62 1.06
C LEU A 772 -29.34 20.27 2.32
N LYS A 773 -30.10 20.30 3.41
CA LYS A 773 -29.62 20.73 4.72
C LYS A 773 -28.37 19.93 5.14
N GLN A 774 -28.45 18.61 5.08
CA GLN A 774 -27.33 17.73 5.42
C GLN A 774 -26.11 17.98 4.51
N ASN A 775 -26.31 18.08 3.19
CA ASN A 775 -25.22 18.35 2.25
C ASN A 775 -24.51 19.67 2.55
N VAL A 776 -25.25 20.75 2.85
CA VAL A 776 -24.67 22.05 3.22
C VAL A 776 -23.80 21.91 4.46
N LEU A 777 -24.28 21.21 5.49
CA LEU A 777 -23.51 20.98 6.72
C LEU A 777 -22.28 20.10 6.47
N THR A 778 -22.40 19.02 5.70
CA THR A 778 -21.26 18.14 5.37
C THR A 778 -20.14 18.86 4.63
N TYR A 779 -20.45 19.66 3.59
CA TYR A 779 -19.42 20.41 2.87
C TYR A 779 -18.81 21.53 3.72
N CYS A 780 -19.60 22.10 4.62
CA CYS A 780 -19.18 23.09 5.61
C CYS A 780 -18.19 22.49 6.62
N ASP A 781 -18.47 21.30 7.15
CA ASP A 781 -17.59 20.59 8.08
C ASP A 781 -16.31 20.11 7.40
N CYS A 782 -16.41 19.63 6.15
CA CYS A 782 -15.24 19.31 5.33
C CYS A 782 -14.33 20.53 5.09
N GLY A 783 -14.91 21.69 4.79
CA GLY A 783 -14.17 22.95 4.66
C GLY A 783 -13.46 23.35 5.96
N GLY A 784 -14.16 23.21 7.10
CA GLY A 784 -13.59 23.39 8.44
C GLY A 784 -12.35 22.54 8.66
N ASN A 785 -12.48 21.22 8.43
CA ASN A 785 -11.37 20.28 8.55
C ASN A 785 -10.19 20.71 7.67
N PHE A 786 -10.38 20.91 6.36
CA PHE A 786 -9.29 21.30 5.46
C PHE A 786 -8.60 22.61 5.85
N SER A 787 -9.28 23.58 6.47
CA SER A 787 -8.62 24.79 6.97
C SER A 787 -7.74 24.56 8.19
N THR A 788 -8.19 23.72 9.13
CA THR A 788 -7.36 23.30 10.27
C THR A 788 -6.13 22.53 9.76
N GLN A 789 -6.31 21.68 8.74
CA GLN A 789 -5.21 20.97 8.08
C GLN A 789 -4.21 21.93 7.43
N LEU A 790 -4.70 22.92 6.68
CA LEU A 790 -3.87 23.94 6.04
C LEU A 790 -3.10 24.79 7.07
N LYS A 791 -3.75 25.14 8.19
CA LYS A 791 -3.14 25.86 9.33
C LYS A 791 -1.97 25.07 9.93
N ILE A 792 -2.19 23.79 10.23
CA ILE A 792 -1.16 22.89 10.78
C ILE A 792 0.00 22.72 9.78
N LEU A 793 -0.30 22.49 8.50
CA LEU A 793 0.71 22.22 7.48
C LEU A 793 1.63 23.43 7.24
N CYS A 794 1.07 24.63 7.14
CA CYS A 794 1.84 25.87 7.02
C CYS A 794 2.74 26.12 8.25
N ALA A 795 2.27 25.76 9.45
CA ALA A 795 3.07 25.89 10.67
C ALA A 795 4.26 24.92 10.71
N VAL A 796 4.04 23.66 10.34
CA VAL A 796 5.04 22.58 10.42
C VAL A 796 6.09 22.67 9.30
N LYS A 797 5.71 23.06 8.09
CA LYS A 797 6.58 22.98 6.89
C LYS A 797 7.31 24.29 6.54
N SER A 798 7.08 25.34 7.32
CA SER A 798 7.70 26.69 7.28
C SER A 798 9.15 26.81 6.74
N ASN A 799 10.06 25.86 7.00
CA ASN A 799 11.47 25.99 6.60
C ASN A 799 11.96 24.94 5.58
N ASP A 800 11.09 24.09 5.04
CA ASP A 800 11.49 22.90 4.25
C ASP A 800 10.59 22.64 3.02
N PHE A 801 10.18 23.69 2.31
CA PHE A 801 9.32 23.58 1.12
C PHE A 801 10.02 22.99 -0.12
N ASN A 802 11.33 22.73 -0.06
CA ASN A 802 12.03 21.96 -1.10
C ASN A 802 11.85 20.44 -0.94
N ASP A 803 11.09 19.98 0.07
CA ASP A 803 10.66 18.60 0.22
C ASP A 803 9.45 18.31 -0.70
N PRO A 804 9.58 17.46 -1.73
CA PRO A 804 8.49 17.13 -2.68
C PRO A 804 7.21 16.61 -2.00
N THR A 805 7.35 16.11 -0.76
CA THR A 805 6.26 15.67 0.09
C THR A 805 5.40 16.81 0.60
N ALA A 806 6.02 17.86 1.14
CA ALA A 806 5.31 19.02 1.70
C ALA A 806 4.42 19.68 0.65
N GLU A 807 4.99 19.72 -0.54
CA GLU A 807 4.44 20.26 -1.75
C GLU A 807 3.14 19.54 -2.18
N GLU A 808 3.15 18.21 -2.27
CA GLU A 808 1.98 17.39 -2.63
C GLU A 808 0.83 17.50 -1.62
N GLN A 809 1.17 17.61 -0.34
CA GLN A 809 0.22 17.73 0.77
C GLN A 809 -0.50 19.08 0.77
N LEU A 810 0.24 20.15 0.50
CA LEU A 810 -0.31 21.50 0.33
C LEU A 810 -1.29 21.55 -0.84
N VAL A 811 -0.94 20.91 -1.97
CA VAL A 811 -1.83 20.80 -3.14
C VAL A 811 -3.11 20.05 -2.79
N THR A 812 -3.01 18.95 -2.05
CA THR A 812 -4.18 18.14 -1.70
C THR A 812 -5.11 18.88 -0.74
N CYS A 813 -4.56 19.58 0.27
CA CYS A 813 -5.36 20.42 1.17
C CYS A 813 -6.02 21.58 0.42
N ALA A 814 -5.29 22.27 -0.45
CA ALA A 814 -5.81 23.37 -1.26
C ALA A 814 -6.93 22.91 -2.19
N ARG A 815 -6.78 21.77 -2.88
CA ARG A 815 -7.84 21.19 -3.73
C ARG A 815 -9.03 20.70 -2.93
N GLY A 816 -8.81 20.07 -1.77
CA GLY A 816 -9.87 19.62 -0.87
C GLY A 816 -10.71 20.80 -0.36
N LEU A 817 -10.03 21.88 0.04
CA LEU A 817 -10.66 23.12 0.46
C LEU A 817 -11.45 23.78 -0.68
N SER A 818 -10.84 23.94 -1.86
CA SER A 818 -11.49 24.50 -3.06
C SER A 818 -12.78 23.73 -3.41
N ASN A 819 -12.69 22.40 -3.51
CA ASN A 819 -13.85 21.56 -3.79
C ASN A 819 -14.94 21.68 -2.72
N SER A 820 -14.57 21.75 -1.44
CA SER A 820 -15.53 21.88 -0.34
C SER A 820 -16.26 23.22 -0.42
N VAL A 821 -15.54 24.31 -0.69
CA VAL A 821 -16.10 25.66 -0.82
C VAL A 821 -17.01 25.77 -2.05
N ILE A 822 -16.60 25.23 -3.21
CA ILE A 822 -17.41 25.23 -4.43
C ILE A 822 -18.72 24.45 -4.22
N ASN A 823 -18.62 23.25 -3.64
CA ASN A 823 -19.80 22.40 -3.42
C ASN A 823 -20.70 22.92 -2.30
N LEU A 824 -20.13 23.61 -1.31
CA LEU A 824 -20.88 24.33 -0.30
C LEU A 824 -21.74 25.42 -0.94
N VAL A 825 -21.15 26.30 -1.76
CA VAL A 825 -21.90 27.37 -2.45
C VAL A 825 -22.99 26.78 -3.33
N LYS A 826 -22.69 25.75 -4.14
CA LYS A 826 -23.70 25.08 -5.00
C LYS A 826 -24.84 24.46 -4.18
N SER A 827 -24.52 23.81 -3.06
CA SER A 827 -25.52 23.20 -2.18
C SER A 827 -26.36 24.26 -1.46
N SER A 828 -25.73 25.37 -1.06
CA SER A 828 -26.39 26.51 -0.43
C SER A 828 -27.32 27.23 -1.40
N GLU A 829 -26.99 27.33 -2.69
CA GLU A 829 -27.92 27.84 -3.71
C GLU A 829 -29.15 26.97 -3.85
N ALA A 830 -28.96 25.65 -3.97
CA ALA A 830 -30.06 24.70 -4.05
C ALA A 830 -30.94 24.76 -2.81
N ALA A 831 -30.34 24.87 -1.62
CA ALA A 831 -31.04 25.01 -0.35
C ALA A 831 -31.81 26.34 -0.26
N ASN A 832 -31.25 27.43 -0.78
CA ASN A 832 -31.85 28.76 -0.77
C ASN A 832 -33.07 28.88 -1.71
N ILE A 833 -33.23 27.98 -2.68
CA ILE A 833 -34.45 27.85 -3.50
C ILE A 833 -35.56 27.15 -2.71
N LYS A 834 -35.23 26.15 -1.88
CA LYS A 834 -36.18 25.36 -1.09
C LYS A 834 -36.36 25.89 0.33
N LYS A 835 -36.72 27.17 0.48
CA LYS A 835 -36.95 27.77 1.80
C LYS A 835 -38.18 27.21 2.48
N ILE A 836 -38.14 27.14 3.81
CA ILE A 836 -39.32 26.91 4.65
C ILE A 836 -40.33 28.02 4.32
N LYS A 837 -41.50 27.65 3.78
CA LYS A 837 -42.61 28.61 3.59
C LYS A 837 -43.04 29.07 4.99
N LYS A 838 -42.86 30.36 5.29
CA LYS A 838 -43.49 30.98 6.45
C LYS A 838 -44.99 31.10 6.24
#